data_AF-A0AAE0VYF6-F1
#
_entry.id   AF-A0AAE0VYF6-F1
#
_cell.length_a   1.000
_cell.length_b   1.000
_cell.length_c   1.000
_cell.angle_alpha   90.00
_cell.angle_beta   90.00
_cell.angle_gamma   90.00
#
_symmetry.space_group_name_H-M   'P 1'
#
loop_
_entity.id
_entity.type
_entity.pdbx_description
1 polymer ?
#
loop_
_entity_poly.entity_id
_entity_poly.type
_entity_poly.pdbx_seq_one_letter_code
_entity_poly.pdbx_strand_id
1 'polypeptide(L)'
;MGTLQVNLQAYKLYKYHLVHYLRPVDVALRLPDIVTPEQKMEISRLENAGNVRQATEKLLEIIERSDHLGKWPSFLNALKEYPRLIKILTSEPASEVEHQEYHVKWIHIFAPDLQEVVNAHEIVMHLKSEDVISEIDEQEILHKVDSSGNQAAFPLLLEALPRRQEPHVWFPAFLWSLLKSGHHELVYAIDPDFISAHKLGPIDMDEPSGSGASWNAGHSEEIEMVMEDSGEPDSSIGDLAAPLPSNPQHDATEYSPASCYHSNSLTEVKGDLLQNMNILDGKKIGDLEKDLTRDLQTESFELNLSTEDEAAGSHQSESENEFASDYESSDEEKPECKQKEHSSPLLNLRNYQLELAEYALRGNNTIICAETGSGKTWVALYIVKNHLESASPGKKLVVFMARTNPLIKQQHQRFVKYLPNYTTKLITGDSEHSTQLDIFLPDCDIICFTPQILFNNLEKQNVSLSDFSLMILDECHHTKKDEAYNRLMRKYLMAKVKNNVQILPQIVGMTASIGVGKSTSDDEAVDYIISVMANLDTCKLSTVEKYREEIEKYISRPKEDKIKMKDRPDDLCKKRILQAMIDVQEKLQDACLFEESLVDLVQSKRPRDLNSQQYTHWAKNVERTAASEVENPETSRLIISCVKYLATFNEALELNSLLGISDVCRFLARKFNPEKEQQSKHTPEERELFQIISKVQKNLGEYNKSEDQKNPNLEIMSKLLRDMLLDENQDQESRALVFVKARATCTSLADYLNNVLCNDNLRVHKLTGKAATPGDEGMTEAEQTDTLAKFASGEYAVLVSTSVGGEGIDIPDCNIVINYNYAGNEITKIQMTGRGRKKGGKNIVMGYEKTLDVDKLSTYKGAMMYRAMESIKKIDPRSLQRKVKLFQKEEISKQEFRDRVLEKQICMKKKGQFKLCCYKCSVEVIDGEDLRVLKGTYHVVIDKEFKTLIVTKPHKKPNQKKIEGLQKAEKIYCKKCGMDWGIYFIYNTLPLPTIKCESFKIRNTEDGKISTYKKWLNVPFVIEACELSEIVDLLEE
;
A
#
# COMPACT_ATOMS: atom_id res chain seq x y z
N MET A 1 58.83 27.49 -3.35
CA MET A 1 58.34 26.34 -2.55
C MET A 1 56.88 26.50 -2.13
N GLY A 2 56.42 27.69 -1.68
CA GLY A 2 55.02 27.91 -1.28
C GLY A 2 53.96 27.61 -2.36
N THR A 3 54.12 28.11 -3.59
CA THR A 3 53.20 27.84 -4.71
C THR A 3 53.14 26.37 -5.17
N LEU A 4 54.19 25.58 -4.91
CA LEU A 4 54.27 24.17 -5.31
C LEU A 4 53.54 23.24 -4.32
N GLN A 5 53.55 23.57 -3.03
CA GLN A 5 52.79 22.84 -2.01
C GLN A 5 51.29 23.04 -2.17
N VAL A 6 50.86 24.26 -2.52
CA VAL A 6 49.45 24.60 -2.81
C VAL A 6 48.94 23.83 -4.02
N ASN A 7 49.70 23.77 -5.11
CA ASN A 7 49.33 23.02 -6.32
C ASN A 7 49.23 21.50 -6.09
N LEU A 8 50.10 20.92 -5.25
CA LEU A 8 50.05 19.49 -4.91
C LEU A 8 48.88 19.16 -3.96
N GLN A 9 48.48 20.10 -3.11
CA GLN A 9 47.27 19.97 -2.29
C GLN A 9 45.99 20.10 -3.13
N ALA A 10 45.92 21.05 -4.06
CA ALA A 10 44.81 21.16 -5.01
C ALA A 10 44.67 19.89 -5.87
N TYR A 11 45.78 19.34 -6.36
CA TYR A 11 45.81 18.07 -7.09
C TYR A 11 45.21 16.90 -6.28
N LYS A 12 45.53 16.80 -4.99
CA LYS A 12 44.99 15.76 -4.10
C LYS A 12 43.53 15.99 -3.75
N LEU A 13 43.14 17.25 -3.55
CA LEU A 13 41.77 17.64 -3.20
C LEU A 13 40.79 17.37 -4.36
N TYR A 14 41.20 17.70 -5.59
CA TYR A 14 40.35 17.57 -6.78
C TYR A 14 40.65 16.32 -7.62
N LYS A 15 41.31 15.31 -7.03
CA LYS A 15 41.60 14.02 -7.66
C LYS A 15 40.33 13.35 -8.20
N TYR A 16 39.20 13.53 -7.52
CA TYR A 16 37.89 13.08 -7.97
C TYR A 16 37.52 13.65 -9.37
N HIS A 17 37.62 14.97 -9.57
CA HIS A 17 37.28 15.59 -10.85
C HIS A 17 38.24 15.16 -11.97
N LEU A 18 39.53 15.00 -11.66
CA LEU A 18 40.48 14.47 -12.63
C LEU A 18 40.12 13.04 -13.06
N VAL A 19 39.70 12.19 -12.12
CA VAL A 19 39.28 10.81 -12.43
C VAL A 19 38.02 10.76 -13.30
N HIS A 20 37.10 11.73 -13.14
CA HIS A 20 35.81 11.74 -13.81
C HIS A 20 35.79 12.46 -15.17
N TYR A 21 36.66 13.44 -15.42
CA TYR A 21 36.56 14.30 -16.61
C TYR A 21 37.77 14.22 -17.56
N LEU A 22 38.85 13.53 -17.17
CA LEU A 22 40.10 13.47 -17.95
C LEU A 22 40.11 12.25 -18.89
N ARG A 23 40.52 12.43 -20.15
CA ARG A 23 40.82 11.33 -21.08
C ARG A 23 42.29 10.92 -20.93
N PRO A 24 42.58 9.77 -20.29
CA PRO A 24 43.92 9.47 -19.83
C PRO A 24 44.90 9.15 -20.96
N VAL A 25 44.46 8.52 -22.07
CA VAL A 25 45.34 8.32 -23.24
C VAL A 25 45.79 9.64 -23.86
N ASP A 26 44.88 10.58 -24.06
CA ASP A 26 45.19 11.86 -24.72
C ASP A 26 46.18 12.70 -23.92
N VAL A 27 45.97 12.77 -22.60
CA VAL A 27 46.87 13.48 -21.69
C VAL A 27 48.21 12.74 -21.57
N ALA A 28 48.23 11.41 -21.52
CA ALA A 28 49.46 10.63 -21.50
C ALA A 28 50.31 10.83 -22.77
N LEU A 29 49.68 10.92 -23.95
CA LEU A 29 50.37 11.17 -25.21
C LEU A 29 51.10 12.51 -25.19
N ARG A 30 50.49 13.55 -24.61
CA ARG A 30 51.03 14.91 -24.46
C ARG A 30 52.08 15.07 -23.35
N LEU A 31 52.41 13.99 -22.63
CA LEU A 31 53.40 13.96 -21.56
C LEU A 31 54.60 13.03 -21.88
N PRO A 32 55.35 13.25 -22.97
CA PRO A 32 56.49 12.39 -23.34
C PRO A 32 57.62 12.39 -22.31
N ASP A 33 57.76 13.46 -21.52
CA ASP A 33 58.83 13.62 -20.52
C ASP A 33 58.47 13.05 -19.13
N ILE A 34 57.24 12.54 -18.96
CA ILE A 34 56.69 12.01 -17.70
C ILE A 34 56.23 10.56 -17.87
N VAL A 35 55.56 10.23 -18.98
CA VAL A 35 54.96 8.91 -19.21
C VAL A 35 55.76 8.15 -20.27
N THR A 36 56.32 7.00 -19.90
CA THR A 36 57.13 6.18 -20.82
C THR A 36 56.26 5.53 -21.92
N PRO A 37 56.83 5.14 -23.08
CA PRO A 37 56.08 4.45 -24.12
C PRO A 37 55.35 3.17 -23.63
N GLU A 38 55.95 2.41 -22.71
CA GLU A 38 55.31 1.22 -22.12
C GLU A 38 54.10 1.60 -21.25
N GLN A 39 54.23 2.67 -20.45
CA GLN A 39 53.13 3.19 -19.63
C GLN A 39 51.98 3.75 -20.48
N LYS A 40 52.29 4.41 -21.62
CA LYS A 40 51.27 4.86 -22.57
C LYS A 40 50.49 3.68 -23.17
N MET A 41 51.17 2.57 -23.50
CA MET A 41 50.49 1.35 -23.96
C MET A 41 49.62 0.73 -22.86
N GLU A 42 50.06 0.74 -21.61
CA GLU A 42 49.29 0.21 -20.48
C GLU A 42 48.01 1.04 -20.24
N ILE A 43 48.12 2.37 -20.22
CA ILE A 43 46.98 3.29 -20.10
C ILE A 43 46.00 3.07 -21.27
N SER A 44 46.51 2.98 -22.49
CA SER A 44 45.69 2.73 -23.69
C SER A 44 44.99 1.37 -23.65
N ARG A 45 45.64 0.33 -23.13
CA ARG A 45 45.02 -0.99 -22.96
C ARG A 45 43.86 -0.95 -21.95
N LEU A 46 44.02 -0.22 -20.86
CA LEU A 46 42.99 -0.09 -19.82
C LEU A 46 41.77 0.69 -20.33
N GLU A 47 42.00 1.79 -21.06
CA GLU A 47 40.93 2.61 -21.64
C GLU A 47 40.17 1.84 -22.74
N ASN A 48 40.88 1.15 -23.64
CA ASN A 48 40.27 0.32 -24.68
C ASN A 48 39.47 -0.87 -24.14
N ALA A 49 39.72 -1.29 -22.89
CA ALA A 49 38.94 -2.30 -22.18
C ALA A 49 37.68 -1.74 -21.48
N GLY A 50 37.37 -0.45 -21.67
CA GLY A 50 36.25 0.25 -21.03
C GLY A 50 36.54 0.66 -19.58
N ASN A 51 37.78 0.53 -19.10
CA ASN A 51 38.17 0.86 -17.72
C ASN A 51 38.81 2.25 -17.63
N VAL A 52 38.14 3.27 -18.18
CA VAL A 52 38.63 4.67 -18.26
C VAL A 52 39.08 5.17 -16.88
N ARG A 53 38.29 4.92 -15.83
CA ARG A 53 38.64 5.28 -14.45
C ARG A 53 39.98 4.69 -13.98
N GLN A 54 40.22 3.40 -14.25
CA GLN A 54 41.48 2.75 -13.87
C GLN A 54 42.65 3.27 -14.71
N ALA A 55 42.42 3.58 -15.99
CA ALA A 55 43.40 4.21 -16.85
C ALA A 55 43.79 5.62 -16.33
N THR A 56 42.82 6.41 -15.87
CA THR A 56 43.05 7.72 -15.27
C THR A 56 43.74 7.64 -13.92
N GLU A 57 43.32 6.74 -13.03
CA GLU A 57 43.99 6.51 -11.75
C GLU A 57 45.46 6.09 -11.95
N LYS A 58 45.75 5.27 -12.98
CA LYS A 58 47.11 4.87 -13.34
C LYS A 58 47.96 6.04 -13.87
N LEU A 59 47.39 6.89 -14.74
CA LEU A 59 48.07 8.11 -15.21
C LEU A 59 48.41 9.04 -14.05
N LEU A 60 47.44 9.27 -13.16
CA LEU A 60 47.61 10.12 -11.98
C LEU A 60 48.65 9.55 -11.00
N GLU A 61 48.73 8.22 -10.85
CA GLU A 61 49.78 7.56 -10.06
C GLU A 61 51.18 7.77 -10.65
N ILE A 62 51.32 7.72 -11.98
CA ILE A 62 52.61 7.99 -12.65
C ILE A 62 53.04 9.44 -12.44
N ILE A 63 52.11 10.39 -12.55
CA ILE A 63 52.37 11.81 -12.29
C ILE A 63 52.75 12.03 -10.82
N GLU A 64 52.06 11.37 -9.88
CA GLU A 64 52.36 11.42 -8.43
C GLU A 64 53.74 10.86 -8.07
N ARG A 65 54.30 9.93 -8.86
CA ARG A 65 55.59 9.30 -8.59
C ARG A 65 56.78 9.98 -9.28
N SER A 66 56.54 10.89 -10.21
CA SER A 66 57.62 11.59 -10.94
C SER A 66 58.27 12.66 -10.04
N ASP A 67 59.61 12.74 -10.00
CA ASP A 67 60.33 13.67 -9.10
C ASP A 67 59.91 15.14 -9.32
N HIS A 68 59.27 15.71 -8.30
CA HIS A 68 58.30 16.82 -8.36
C HIS A 68 58.81 18.25 -8.57
N LEU A 69 60.07 18.49 -8.96
CA LEU A 69 60.63 19.86 -8.88
C LEU A 69 60.52 20.72 -10.15
N GLY A 70 60.09 20.19 -11.30
CA GLY A 70 60.04 20.98 -12.55
C GLY A 70 58.94 20.66 -13.56
N LYS A 71 58.08 19.67 -13.32
CA LYS A 71 57.20 19.10 -14.37
C LYS A 71 55.70 19.43 -14.24
N TRP A 72 55.28 20.12 -13.18
CA TRP A 72 53.89 20.60 -13.01
C TRP A 72 53.40 21.52 -14.16
N PRO A 73 54.22 22.45 -14.70
CA PRO A 73 53.85 23.21 -15.88
C PRO A 73 53.61 22.34 -17.11
N SER A 74 54.35 21.24 -17.27
CA SER A 74 54.15 20.27 -18.35
C SER A 74 52.81 19.53 -18.22
N PHE A 75 52.39 19.21 -16.99
CA PHE A 75 51.07 18.63 -16.71
C PHE A 75 49.93 19.60 -17.00
N LEU A 76 50.01 20.85 -16.50
CA LEU A 76 49.01 21.87 -16.82
C LEU A 76 48.93 22.18 -18.32
N ASN A 77 50.08 22.19 -19.02
CA ASN A 77 50.11 22.36 -20.48
C ASN A 77 49.51 21.17 -21.23
N ALA A 78 49.62 19.94 -20.71
CA ALA A 78 48.95 18.77 -21.27
C ALA A 78 47.42 18.83 -21.10
N LEU A 79 46.94 19.56 -20.08
CA LEU A 79 45.52 19.84 -19.82
C LEU A 79 44.97 21.05 -20.60
N LYS A 80 45.69 21.62 -21.57
CA LYS A 80 45.26 22.83 -22.30
C LYS A 80 43.88 22.75 -22.96
N GLU A 81 43.38 21.54 -23.23
CA GLU A 81 42.03 21.29 -23.77
C GLU A 81 40.95 21.09 -22.69
N TYR A 82 41.34 21.18 -21.42
CA TYR A 82 40.49 21.10 -20.23
C TYR A 82 40.61 22.39 -19.41
N PRO A 83 40.18 23.55 -19.94
CA PRO A 83 40.33 24.84 -19.28
C PRO A 83 39.65 24.86 -17.89
N ARG A 84 38.54 24.15 -17.72
CA ARG A 84 37.88 23.94 -16.41
C ARG A 84 38.79 23.25 -15.40
N LEU A 85 39.48 22.18 -15.80
CA LEU A 85 40.38 21.44 -14.90
C LEU A 85 41.63 22.27 -14.57
N ILE A 86 42.15 23.05 -15.52
CA ILE A 86 43.25 24.00 -15.25
C ILE A 86 42.82 25.02 -14.21
N LYS A 87 41.62 25.62 -14.35
CA LYS A 87 41.08 26.58 -13.38
C LYS A 87 40.97 25.95 -11.99
N ILE A 88 40.30 24.80 -11.87
CA ILE A 88 40.16 24.05 -10.60
C ILE A 88 41.52 23.75 -9.96
N LEU A 89 42.52 23.39 -10.76
CA LEU A 89 43.87 23.08 -10.27
C LEU A 89 44.73 24.31 -9.96
N THR A 90 44.31 25.53 -10.31
CA THR A 90 45.09 26.76 -10.19
C THR A 90 44.44 27.86 -9.33
N SER A 91 43.17 27.72 -8.93
CA SER A 91 42.45 28.67 -8.05
C SER A 91 42.09 28.08 -6.67
N GLU A 92 42.16 28.87 -5.60
CA GLU A 92 41.45 28.62 -4.31
C GLU A 92 40.15 29.45 -4.33
N PRO A 93 38.92 28.96 -3.96
CA PRO A 93 38.57 28.03 -2.89
C PRO A 93 37.58 26.87 -3.26
N ALA A 94 37.38 25.92 -2.34
CA ALA A 94 36.58 24.71 -2.51
C ALA A 94 35.05 24.88 -2.58
N SER A 95 34.48 25.99 -2.08
CA SER A 95 33.03 26.19 -1.95
C SER A 95 32.29 26.48 -3.26
N GLU A 96 32.96 27.04 -4.27
CA GLU A 96 32.33 27.28 -5.59
C GLU A 96 32.29 26.04 -6.48
N VAL A 97 33.19 25.06 -6.26
CA VAL A 97 33.29 23.85 -7.10
C VAL A 97 32.16 22.84 -6.79
N GLU A 98 31.68 22.79 -5.54
CA GLU A 98 30.56 21.91 -5.14
C GLU A 98 29.19 22.41 -5.61
N HIS A 99 28.96 23.73 -5.60
CA HIS A 99 27.75 24.34 -6.19
C HIS A 99 27.64 24.09 -7.71
N GLN A 100 28.77 23.84 -8.39
CA GLN A 100 28.85 23.62 -9.83
C GLN A 100 28.51 22.19 -10.29
N GLU A 101 28.17 21.25 -9.40
CA GLU A 101 27.78 19.87 -9.78
C GLU A 101 26.26 19.63 -9.85
N TYR A 102 25.44 20.60 -9.45
CA TYR A 102 23.98 20.50 -9.48
C TYR A 102 23.44 20.16 -10.87
N HIS A 103 23.88 20.88 -11.91
CA HIS A 103 23.45 20.68 -13.29
C HIS A 103 23.83 19.30 -13.86
N VAL A 104 24.98 18.76 -13.46
CA VAL A 104 25.43 17.41 -13.86
C VAL A 104 24.52 16.35 -13.25
N LYS A 105 24.23 16.45 -11.95
CA LYS A 105 23.28 15.56 -11.27
C LYS A 105 21.87 15.69 -11.84
N TRP A 106 21.46 16.90 -12.19
CA TRP A 106 20.13 17.16 -12.74
C TRP A 106 19.90 16.46 -14.09
N ILE A 107 20.84 16.61 -15.03
CA ILE A 107 20.73 15.98 -16.35
C ILE A 107 20.75 14.45 -16.26
N HIS A 108 21.46 13.87 -15.30
CA HIS A 108 21.45 12.42 -15.09
C HIS A 108 20.10 11.90 -14.56
N ILE A 109 19.32 12.73 -13.86
CA ILE A 109 17.96 12.37 -13.44
C ILE A 109 17.02 12.30 -14.65
N PHE A 110 17.16 13.23 -15.59
CA PHE A 110 16.38 13.26 -16.84
C PHE A 110 16.98 12.39 -17.96
N ALA A 111 18.14 11.75 -17.73
CA ALA A 111 18.84 10.97 -18.75
C ALA A 111 17.97 9.86 -19.40
N PRO A 112 17.10 9.12 -18.68
CA PRO A 112 16.23 8.12 -19.30
C PRO A 112 15.25 8.73 -20.30
N ASP A 113 14.62 9.85 -19.94
CA ASP A 113 13.63 10.55 -20.78
C ASP A 113 14.30 11.22 -21.97
N LEU A 114 15.48 11.81 -21.75
CA LEU A 114 16.32 12.40 -22.81
C LEU A 114 16.81 11.33 -23.80
N GLN A 115 17.26 10.17 -23.30
CA GLN A 115 17.78 9.07 -24.13
C GLN A 115 16.72 8.41 -25.01
N GLU A 116 15.45 8.42 -24.58
CA GLU A 116 14.34 7.85 -25.34
C GLU A 116 13.89 8.76 -26.50
N VAL A 117 13.95 10.09 -26.30
CA VAL A 117 13.28 11.06 -27.18
C VAL A 117 14.25 11.92 -28.00
N VAL A 118 15.47 12.17 -27.51
CA VAL A 118 16.40 13.15 -28.10
C VAL A 118 17.44 12.48 -29.00
N ASN A 119 17.63 13.01 -30.20
CA ASN A 119 18.65 12.55 -31.14
C ASN A 119 20.04 13.14 -30.82
N ALA A 120 20.97 12.32 -30.31
CA ALA A 120 22.33 12.72 -30.00
C ALA A 120 23.06 13.31 -31.20
N HIS A 121 22.77 12.87 -32.44
CA HIS A 121 23.40 13.38 -33.64
C HIS A 121 23.14 14.88 -33.85
N GLU A 122 21.90 15.34 -33.62
CA GLU A 122 21.51 16.74 -33.78
C GLU A 122 22.10 17.63 -32.69
N ILE A 123 22.07 17.12 -31.45
CA ILE A 123 22.56 17.85 -30.28
C ILE A 123 24.08 18.01 -30.31
N VAL A 124 24.83 16.98 -30.73
CA VAL A 124 26.30 17.02 -30.85
C VAL A 124 26.76 18.11 -31.81
N MET A 125 26.10 18.27 -32.96
CA MET A 125 26.47 19.30 -33.95
C MET A 125 26.31 20.72 -33.38
N HIS A 126 25.23 20.97 -32.64
CA HIS A 126 25.01 22.28 -32.01
C HIS A 126 26.01 22.53 -30.87
N LEU A 127 26.23 21.55 -29.99
CA LEU A 127 27.20 21.65 -28.90
C LEU A 127 28.65 21.82 -29.40
N LYS A 128 28.97 21.25 -30.55
CA LYS A 128 30.27 21.46 -31.19
C LYS A 128 30.43 22.88 -31.71
N SER A 129 29.39 23.41 -32.35
CA SER A 129 29.41 24.79 -32.87
C SER A 129 29.56 25.85 -31.78
N GLU A 130 29.10 25.55 -30.56
CA GLU A 130 29.21 26.41 -29.36
C GLU A 130 30.48 26.12 -28.52
N ASP A 131 31.43 25.32 -29.03
CA ASP A 131 32.67 24.88 -28.33
C ASP A 131 32.45 24.25 -26.92
N VAL A 132 31.29 23.60 -26.73
CA VAL A 132 30.94 22.90 -25.48
C VAL A 132 31.65 21.55 -25.38
N ILE A 133 31.75 20.83 -26.50
CA ILE A 133 32.39 19.51 -26.60
C ILE A 133 33.61 19.54 -27.54
N SER A 134 34.58 18.64 -27.33
CA SER A 134 35.77 18.57 -28.19
C SER A 134 35.50 17.87 -29.53
N GLU A 135 36.40 18.03 -30.50
CA GLU A 135 36.34 17.31 -31.79
C GLU A 135 36.46 15.79 -31.60
N ILE A 136 37.16 15.34 -30.54
CA ILE A 136 37.29 13.93 -30.20
C ILE A 136 35.97 13.39 -29.59
N ASP A 137 35.33 14.15 -28.70
CA ASP A 137 34.02 13.78 -28.13
C ASP A 137 32.97 13.66 -29.25
N GLU A 138 32.94 14.63 -30.18
CA GLU A 138 32.06 14.59 -31.35
C GLU A 138 32.27 13.32 -32.19
N GLN A 139 33.51 13.03 -32.60
CA GLN A 139 33.81 11.85 -33.42
C GLN A 139 33.43 10.54 -32.71
N GLU A 140 33.68 10.44 -31.40
CA GLU A 140 33.35 9.25 -30.61
C GLU A 140 31.84 9.05 -30.47
N ILE A 141 31.09 10.12 -30.17
CA ILE A 141 29.64 10.06 -30.02
C ILE A 141 29.01 9.72 -31.38
N LEU A 142 29.41 10.38 -32.46
CA LEU A 142 28.90 10.11 -33.81
C LEU A 142 29.21 8.68 -34.26
N HIS A 143 30.44 8.20 -34.07
CA HIS A 143 30.78 6.80 -34.35
C HIS A 143 29.96 5.82 -33.50
N LYS A 144 29.62 6.19 -32.25
CA LYS A 144 28.76 5.36 -31.40
C LYS A 144 27.30 5.36 -31.86
N VAL A 145 26.80 6.50 -32.34
CA VAL A 145 25.47 6.60 -32.97
C VAL A 145 25.41 5.67 -34.18
N ASP A 146 26.41 5.71 -35.06
CA ASP A 146 26.44 4.91 -36.29
C ASP A 146 26.60 3.40 -36.03
N SER A 147 27.38 3.02 -35.02
CA SER A 147 27.69 1.61 -34.75
C SER A 147 26.69 0.91 -33.81
N SER A 148 26.15 1.63 -32.83
CA SER A 148 25.36 1.06 -31.71
C SER A 148 23.99 1.71 -31.52
N GLY A 149 23.65 2.73 -32.32
CA GLY A 149 22.39 3.46 -32.25
C GLY A 149 22.38 4.60 -31.23
N ASN A 150 21.43 5.52 -31.39
CA ASN A 150 21.30 6.75 -30.59
C ASN A 150 21.26 6.49 -29.07
N GLN A 151 20.49 5.48 -28.64
CA GLN A 151 20.37 5.12 -27.23
C GLN A 151 21.71 4.72 -26.59
N ALA A 152 22.62 4.09 -27.33
CA ALA A 152 23.93 3.71 -26.80
C ALA A 152 24.94 4.87 -26.80
N ALA A 153 24.70 5.91 -27.61
CA ALA A 153 25.57 7.08 -27.72
C ALA A 153 25.18 8.22 -26.78
N PHE A 154 23.91 8.32 -26.40
CA PHE A 154 23.39 9.39 -25.55
C PHE A 154 24.09 9.49 -24.17
N PRO A 155 24.42 8.38 -23.48
CA PRO A 155 25.20 8.46 -22.24
C PRO A 155 26.58 9.10 -22.45
N LEU A 156 27.25 8.82 -23.58
CA LEU A 156 28.55 9.42 -23.90
C LEU A 156 28.43 10.94 -24.15
N LEU A 157 27.31 11.37 -24.75
CA LEU A 157 26.99 12.78 -24.91
C LEU A 157 26.83 13.49 -23.56
N LEU A 158 26.04 12.93 -22.64
CA LEU A 158 25.84 13.52 -21.32
C LEU A 158 27.12 13.56 -20.49
N GLU A 159 27.99 12.55 -20.64
CA GLU A 159 29.30 12.54 -20.01
C GLU A 159 30.28 13.55 -20.62
N ALA A 160 30.12 13.94 -21.88
CA ALA A 160 30.99 14.89 -22.57
C ALA A 160 30.71 16.35 -22.18
N LEU A 161 29.45 16.71 -21.93
CA LEU A 161 28.99 18.07 -21.60
C LEU A 161 29.82 18.77 -20.50
N PRO A 162 30.04 18.17 -19.31
CA PRO A 162 30.76 18.85 -18.23
C PRO A 162 32.29 18.83 -18.37
N ARG A 163 32.87 18.17 -19.38
CA ARG A 163 34.32 17.92 -19.44
C ARG A 163 35.14 19.17 -19.73
N ARG A 164 34.64 20.05 -20.59
CA ARG A 164 35.42 21.16 -21.16
C ARG A 164 35.07 22.52 -20.54
N GLN A 165 33.77 22.84 -20.47
CA GLN A 165 33.27 24.16 -20.05
C GLN A 165 32.63 24.13 -18.66
N GLU A 166 32.38 25.31 -18.08
CA GLU A 166 31.69 25.45 -16.79
C GLU A 166 30.15 25.29 -16.94
N PRO A 167 29.42 24.90 -15.87
CA PRO A 167 27.97 24.68 -15.93
C PRO A 167 27.16 25.84 -16.48
N HIS A 168 27.51 27.07 -16.13
CA HIS A 168 26.83 28.27 -16.64
C HIS A 168 27.03 28.49 -18.16
N VAL A 169 27.95 27.75 -18.80
CA VAL A 169 28.20 27.79 -20.24
C VAL A 169 27.56 26.60 -20.93
N TRP A 170 27.91 25.38 -20.51
CA TRP A 170 27.45 24.18 -21.21
C TRP A 170 25.98 23.85 -20.95
N PHE A 171 25.43 24.16 -19.77
CA PHE A 171 24.06 23.81 -19.42
C PHE A 171 23.03 24.65 -20.20
N PRO A 172 23.15 25.99 -20.28
CA PRO A 172 22.32 26.79 -21.19
C PRO A 172 22.47 26.39 -22.66
N ALA A 173 23.68 26.09 -23.12
CA ALA A 173 23.91 25.66 -24.50
C ALA A 173 23.23 24.32 -24.81
N PHE A 174 23.24 23.38 -23.86
CA PHE A 174 22.51 22.13 -23.95
C PHE A 174 20.99 22.34 -23.99
N LEU A 175 20.43 23.18 -23.11
CA LEU A 175 19.00 23.51 -23.15
C LEU A 175 18.61 24.20 -24.47
N TRP A 176 19.45 25.10 -24.97
CA TRP A 176 19.26 25.71 -26.29
C TRP A 176 19.30 24.68 -27.43
N SER A 177 20.17 23.68 -27.35
CA SER A 177 20.23 22.60 -28.34
C SER A 177 18.93 21.78 -28.34
N LEU A 178 18.35 21.51 -27.16
CA LEU A 178 17.07 20.80 -27.03
C LEU A 178 15.90 21.64 -27.56
N LEU A 179 15.88 22.95 -27.29
CA LEU A 179 14.88 23.86 -27.84
C LEU A 179 14.94 23.90 -29.38
N LYS A 180 16.15 24.01 -29.96
CA LYS A 180 16.34 24.02 -31.42
C LYS A 180 15.91 22.70 -32.07
N SER A 181 16.08 21.57 -31.37
CA SER A 181 15.56 20.26 -31.81
C SER A 181 14.06 20.05 -31.50
N GLY A 182 13.34 21.06 -31.01
CA GLY A 182 11.89 21.04 -30.82
C GLY A 182 11.41 20.46 -29.48
N HIS A 183 12.31 20.16 -28.54
CA HIS A 183 12.00 19.50 -27.27
C HIS A 183 11.62 20.49 -26.15
N HIS A 184 10.62 21.33 -26.39
CA HIS A 184 10.22 22.40 -25.47
C HIS A 184 9.71 21.90 -24.11
N GLU A 185 8.92 20.83 -24.09
CA GLU A 185 8.41 20.23 -22.84
C GLU A 185 9.53 19.67 -21.97
N LEU A 186 10.55 19.07 -22.58
CA LEU A 186 11.72 18.56 -21.85
C LEU A 186 12.54 19.70 -21.26
N VAL A 187 12.68 20.82 -21.98
CA VAL A 187 13.38 22.00 -21.47
C VAL A 187 12.60 22.62 -20.31
N TYR A 188 11.26 22.71 -20.39
CA TYR A 188 10.42 23.15 -19.27
C TYR A 188 10.52 22.22 -18.07
N ALA A 189 10.60 20.90 -18.30
CA ALA A 189 10.74 19.92 -17.23
C ALA A 189 12.12 19.98 -16.54
N ILE A 190 13.19 20.26 -17.31
CA ILE A 190 14.56 20.35 -16.80
C ILE A 190 14.80 21.69 -16.10
N ASP A 191 14.36 22.80 -16.68
CA ASP A 191 14.50 24.15 -16.13
C ASP A 191 13.30 25.05 -16.55
N PRO A 192 12.24 25.13 -15.72
CA PRO A 192 11.04 25.93 -16.02
C PRO A 192 11.33 27.43 -16.17
N ASP A 193 12.36 27.92 -15.49
CA ASP A 193 12.73 29.34 -15.49
C ASP A 193 13.52 29.71 -16.75
N PHE A 194 14.15 28.73 -17.42
CA PHE A 194 14.89 28.93 -18.67
C PHE A 194 14.02 29.44 -19.82
N ILE A 195 12.80 28.90 -19.98
CA ILE A 195 11.86 29.34 -21.03
C ILE A 195 11.33 30.74 -20.72
N SER A 196 10.99 30.98 -19.45
CA SER A 196 10.48 32.25 -18.94
C SER A 196 11.51 33.39 -19.09
N ALA A 197 12.78 33.10 -18.87
CA ALA A 197 13.89 34.06 -18.98
C ALA A 197 14.20 34.47 -20.43
N HIS A 198 13.94 33.61 -21.42
CA HIS A 198 14.25 33.87 -22.83
C HIS A 198 13.05 34.37 -23.66
N LYS A 199 11.94 34.76 -23.00
CA LYS A 199 10.73 35.35 -23.62
C LYS A 199 10.15 34.54 -24.80
N LEU A 200 10.28 33.22 -24.76
CA LEU A 200 9.57 32.35 -25.70
C LEU A 200 8.11 32.29 -25.25
N GLY A 201 7.17 32.66 -26.14
CA GLY A 201 5.74 32.79 -25.81
C GLY A 201 5.12 31.49 -25.25
N PRO A 202 3.94 31.57 -24.60
CA PRO A 202 3.30 30.41 -23.97
C PRO A 202 3.06 29.28 -24.99
N ILE A 203 3.51 28.08 -24.63
CA ILE A 203 3.34 26.86 -25.42
C ILE A 203 1.86 26.43 -25.29
N ASP A 204 1.13 26.44 -26.40
CA ASP A 204 -0.25 25.92 -26.48
C ASP A 204 -0.24 24.40 -26.25
N MET A 205 -0.94 23.94 -25.20
CA MET A 205 -0.92 22.57 -24.69
C MET A 205 -1.97 21.64 -25.34
N ASP A 206 -2.39 21.92 -26.58
CA ASP A 206 -3.46 21.17 -27.26
C ASP A 206 -3.11 20.91 -28.74
N GLU A 207 -2.06 20.14 -29.06
CA GLU A 207 -2.01 19.42 -30.35
C GLU A 207 -1.04 18.22 -30.33
N PRO A 208 -1.46 17.02 -30.77
CA PRO A 208 -0.62 15.83 -30.78
C PRO A 208 0.37 15.84 -31.96
N SER A 209 1.63 15.55 -31.68
CA SER A 209 2.75 15.54 -32.62
C SER A 209 2.49 14.68 -33.87
N GLY A 210 2.51 15.33 -35.04
CA GLY A 210 2.47 14.65 -36.33
C GLY A 210 2.66 15.58 -37.53
N SER A 211 3.75 15.37 -38.26
CA SER A 211 4.11 15.87 -39.61
C SER A 211 4.73 17.27 -39.71
N GLY A 212 5.86 17.32 -40.42
CA GLY A 212 6.78 18.46 -40.44
C GLY A 212 6.33 19.68 -41.25
N ALA A 213 6.88 20.83 -40.88
CA ALA A 213 6.94 22.00 -41.73
C ALA A 213 8.18 22.85 -41.40
N SER A 214 8.84 23.27 -42.48
CA SER A 214 10.05 24.09 -42.54
C SER A 214 9.82 25.49 -41.96
N TRP A 215 10.78 26.01 -41.20
CA TRP A 215 10.92 27.45 -40.99
C TRP A 215 12.22 27.94 -41.61
N ASN A 216 12.06 28.60 -42.76
CA ASN A 216 13.10 29.34 -43.44
C ASN A 216 13.38 30.67 -42.74
N ALA A 217 14.62 31.11 -42.92
CA ALA A 217 15.27 32.30 -42.39
C ALA A 217 14.50 33.62 -42.54
N GLY A 218 14.71 34.54 -41.57
CA GLY A 218 14.47 35.96 -41.76
C GLY A 218 14.60 36.82 -40.49
N HIS A 219 15.66 37.65 -40.47
CA HIS A 219 15.82 38.93 -39.72
C HIS A 219 16.29 38.78 -38.27
N SER A 220 17.52 39.13 -37.85
CA SER A 220 18.31 40.39 -37.97
C SER A 220 17.75 41.56 -37.16
N GLU A 221 18.67 42.23 -36.43
CA GLU A 221 18.56 43.48 -35.61
C GLU A 221 18.36 43.21 -34.09
N GLU A 222 19.39 43.34 -33.23
CA GLU A 222 20.08 44.54 -32.67
C GLU A 222 19.21 45.42 -31.74
N ILE A 223 19.87 46.28 -30.94
CA ILE A 223 19.38 47.23 -29.90
C ILE A 223 19.38 46.64 -28.47
N GLU A 224 20.45 46.76 -27.66
CA GLU A 224 21.16 47.91 -27.03
C GLU A 224 21.00 47.91 -25.50
N MET A 225 22.11 48.15 -24.81
CA MET A 225 22.26 48.35 -23.36
C MET A 225 21.95 49.81 -22.97
N VAL A 226 21.26 50.02 -21.84
CA VAL A 226 21.35 51.23 -20.98
C VAL A 226 21.02 50.77 -19.53
N MET A 227 22.00 50.60 -18.65
CA MET A 227 22.54 51.54 -17.64
C MET A 227 21.55 52.19 -16.66
N GLU A 228 21.81 51.91 -15.38
CA GLU A 228 21.62 52.68 -14.13
C GLU A 228 20.44 53.67 -14.02
N ASP A 229 19.65 53.57 -12.93
CA ASP A 229 19.78 54.60 -11.90
C ASP A 229 19.24 54.21 -10.51
N SER A 230 19.95 54.76 -9.53
CA SER A 230 19.75 54.80 -8.10
C SER A 230 18.61 55.75 -7.68
N GLY A 231 17.88 55.40 -6.61
CA GLY A 231 16.85 56.29 -6.06
C GLY A 231 16.14 55.74 -4.82
N GLU A 232 16.79 55.88 -3.66
CA GLU A 232 16.12 56.14 -2.37
C GLU A 232 16.15 57.67 -2.13
N PRO A 233 15.50 58.23 -1.08
CA PRO A 233 14.39 57.77 -0.24
C PRO A 233 13.29 58.85 -0.12
N ASP A 234 12.12 58.56 0.46
CA ASP A 234 11.52 59.58 1.34
C ASP A 234 10.54 59.03 2.39
N SER A 235 10.34 59.89 3.36
CA SER A 235 10.05 59.69 4.76
C SER A 235 8.81 60.47 5.18
N SER A 236 8.04 59.96 6.15
CA SER A 236 7.29 60.74 7.16
C SER A 236 6.50 59.76 8.04
N ILE A 237 6.87 59.54 9.31
CA ILE A 237 6.47 60.34 10.51
C ILE A 237 4.95 60.25 10.71
N GLY A 238 4.37 59.77 11.81
CA GLY A 238 4.76 59.47 13.21
C GLY A 238 3.42 59.38 13.98
N ASP A 239 3.28 59.27 15.29
CA ASP A 239 4.13 58.96 16.43
C ASP A 239 3.18 58.82 17.65
N LEU A 240 3.70 58.36 18.78
CA LEU A 240 3.17 58.35 20.16
C LEU A 240 2.50 57.05 20.66
N ALA A 241 2.73 56.54 21.87
CA ALA A 241 3.79 56.67 22.88
C ALA A 241 3.47 55.62 23.98
N ALA A 242 4.52 55.11 24.64
CA ALA A 242 4.56 54.18 25.78
C ALA A 242 3.96 54.81 27.09
N PRO A 243 4.00 54.23 28.34
CA PRO A 243 4.92 53.21 28.86
C PRO A 243 4.41 52.18 29.93
N LEU A 244 5.31 51.22 30.20
CA LEU A 244 5.52 50.36 31.39
C LEU A 244 5.36 51.11 32.75
N PRO A 245 5.14 50.44 33.93
CA PRO A 245 6.22 49.71 34.63
C PRO A 245 5.89 48.56 35.63
N SER A 246 6.91 47.70 35.82
CA SER A 246 7.47 47.11 37.08
C SER A 246 6.68 46.21 38.06
N ASN A 247 7.23 44.99 38.27
CA ASN A 247 7.51 44.21 39.52
C ASN A 247 7.12 44.82 40.89
N PRO A 248 6.85 44.05 41.99
CA PRO A 248 7.79 43.02 42.52
C PRO A 248 7.24 41.84 43.42
N GLN A 249 8.09 40.81 43.58
CA GLN A 249 8.50 40.05 44.81
C GLN A 249 7.52 39.36 45.82
N HIS A 250 8.09 38.30 46.43
CA HIS A 250 7.82 37.67 47.76
C HIS A 250 6.60 36.75 47.87
N ASP A 251 6.57 35.66 48.64
CA ASP A 251 7.55 34.79 49.29
C ASP A 251 6.77 33.55 49.78
N ALA A 252 7.51 32.55 50.24
CA ALA A 252 7.11 31.26 50.85
C ALA A 252 5.79 31.18 51.66
N THR A 253 5.14 30.02 51.65
CA THR A 253 5.12 29.04 52.78
C THR A 253 3.99 28.01 52.66
N GLU A 254 4.39 26.73 52.81
CA GLU A 254 3.85 25.67 53.66
C GLU A 254 2.34 25.46 53.91
N TYR A 255 2.05 24.19 54.23
CA TYR A 255 0.85 23.60 54.87
C TYR A 255 -0.14 22.81 53.97
N SER A 256 0.16 21.52 53.84
CA SER A 256 -0.79 20.45 54.18
C SER A 256 -0.68 20.18 55.71
N PRO A 257 -1.44 19.31 56.39
CA PRO A 257 -2.72 18.64 56.10
C PRO A 257 -3.72 18.76 57.29
N ALA A 258 -4.96 18.27 57.14
CA ALA A 258 -5.76 17.64 58.21
C ALA A 258 -7.15 17.27 57.63
N SER A 259 -7.51 15.98 57.48
CA SER A 259 -8.02 15.06 58.53
C SER A 259 -9.47 15.40 58.93
N CYS A 260 -10.39 14.49 59.25
CA CYS A 260 -10.37 13.04 59.42
C CYS A 260 -11.82 12.58 59.68
N TYR A 261 -11.95 11.27 59.92
CA TYR A 261 -13.02 10.47 60.54
C TYR A 261 -13.60 9.42 59.57
N HIS A 262 -13.02 8.21 59.53
CA HIS A 262 -13.20 7.06 60.46
C HIS A 262 -14.67 6.62 60.51
N SER A 263 -15.04 5.34 60.49
CA SER A 263 -14.32 4.05 60.56
C SER A 263 -15.43 2.99 60.51
N ASN A 264 -15.29 1.87 59.80
CA ASN A 264 -14.94 0.55 60.34
C ASN A 264 -15.34 -0.46 59.23
N SER A 265 -14.76 -1.64 59.04
CA SER A 265 -13.56 -2.28 59.56
C SER A 265 -13.61 -3.71 59.01
N LEU A 266 -12.54 -4.14 58.33
CA LEU A 266 -11.90 -5.49 58.38
C LEU A 266 -12.77 -6.71 57.94
N THR A 267 -12.27 -7.72 57.23
CA THR A 267 -10.91 -8.21 57.02
C THR A 267 -10.91 -9.31 55.95
N GLU A 268 -9.81 -9.39 55.19
CA GLU A 268 -9.14 -10.58 54.61
C GLU A 268 -9.95 -11.41 53.58
N VAL A 269 -9.47 -11.63 52.35
CA VAL A 269 -8.24 -12.36 52.01
C VAL A 269 -7.56 -11.78 50.76
N LYS A 270 -6.23 -11.60 50.85
CA LYS A 270 -5.29 -11.42 49.73
C LYS A 270 -5.07 -12.74 48.99
N GLY A 271 -4.86 -12.69 47.68
CA GLY A 271 -4.07 -13.69 46.95
C GLY A 271 -4.70 -14.15 45.64
N ASP A 272 -3.88 -14.16 44.60
CA ASP A 272 -4.03 -14.90 43.33
C ASP A 272 -4.96 -14.33 42.24
N LEU A 273 -4.41 -13.37 41.48
CA LEU A 273 -4.83 -13.08 40.10
C LEU A 273 -3.59 -12.92 39.19
N LEU A 274 -2.68 -13.90 39.23
CA LEU A 274 -1.60 -14.06 38.26
C LEU A 274 -1.21 -15.55 38.17
N GLN A 275 -2.13 -16.38 37.67
CA GLN A 275 -1.85 -17.66 36.99
C GLN A 275 -3.18 -18.31 36.63
N ASN A 276 -3.53 -18.28 35.34
CA ASN A 276 -4.33 -19.28 34.62
C ASN A 276 -4.47 -18.82 33.16
N MET A 277 -3.32 -18.74 32.48
CA MET A 277 -3.24 -18.94 31.04
C MET A 277 -2.57 -20.30 30.83
N ASN A 278 -3.16 -21.10 29.95
CA ASN A 278 -2.78 -22.45 29.52
C ASN A 278 -3.20 -23.58 30.47
N ILE A 279 -4.29 -24.26 30.09
CA ILE A 279 -4.38 -25.71 29.82
C ILE A 279 -5.84 -25.96 29.41
N LEU A 280 -6.04 -26.46 28.18
CA LEU A 280 -7.01 -27.48 27.76
C LEU A 280 -7.06 -27.50 26.22
N ASP A 281 -6.04 -28.13 25.63
CA ASP A 281 -6.13 -28.75 24.32
C ASP A 281 -6.68 -30.17 24.49
N GLY A 282 -7.53 -30.60 23.55
CA GLY A 282 -7.84 -32.02 23.35
C GLY A 282 -9.21 -32.47 23.87
N LYS A 283 -10.27 -32.17 23.12
CA LYS A 283 -11.39 -33.12 22.98
C LYS A 283 -11.63 -33.41 21.50
N LYS A 284 -11.59 -34.70 21.19
CA LYS A 284 -11.81 -35.30 19.87
C LYS A 284 -13.22 -34.93 19.38
N ILE A 285 -13.29 -34.52 18.13
CA ILE A 285 -14.52 -34.51 17.33
C ILE A 285 -14.88 -35.98 17.11
N GLY A 286 -15.87 -36.47 17.85
CA GLY A 286 -16.27 -37.88 17.86
C GLY A 286 -17.56 -38.19 18.64
N ASP A 287 -18.03 -37.28 19.51
CA ASP A 287 -19.16 -37.55 20.40
C ASP A 287 -20.33 -36.55 20.25
N LEU A 288 -20.70 -36.21 19.00
CA LEU A 288 -21.93 -35.46 18.69
C LEU A 288 -22.82 -36.16 17.65
N GLU A 289 -22.68 -37.47 17.52
CA GLU A 289 -23.67 -38.36 16.90
C GLU A 289 -24.32 -39.19 18.02
N LYS A 290 -25.43 -38.70 18.60
CA LYS A 290 -26.48 -39.54 19.22
C LYS A 290 -27.72 -38.83 19.77
N ASP A 291 -27.77 -37.50 19.75
CA ASP A 291 -28.97 -36.76 20.16
C ASP A 291 -29.54 -35.95 18.99
N LEU A 292 -30.24 -36.61 18.05
CA LEU A 292 -31.31 -36.05 17.19
C LEU A 292 -31.80 -37.03 16.09
N THR A 293 -31.96 -38.32 16.42
CA THR A 293 -32.82 -39.24 15.65
C THR A 293 -33.89 -39.81 16.57
N ARG A 294 -34.87 -38.97 16.86
CA ARG A 294 -36.23 -39.36 17.25
C ARG A 294 -37.06 -38.10 17.17
N ASP A 295 -37.73 -37.92 16.04
CA ASP A 295 -39.16 -37.64 15.99
C ASP A 295 -39.57 -37.27 14.55
N LEU A 296 -40.64 -37.93 14.10
CA LEU A 296 -41.51 -37.63 12.95
C LEU A 296 -41.16 -38.23 11.56
N GLN A 297 -41.36 -39.54 11.43
CA GLN A 297 -42.17 -40.17 10.37
C GLN A 297 -43.06 -41.19 11.13
N THR A 298 -44.38 -41.26 11.06
CA THR A 298 -45.35 -41.24 9.94
C THR A 298 -46.74 -41.19 10.58
N GLU A 299 -47.71 -40.52 9.95
CA GLU A 299 -49.06 -41.09 9.78
C GLU A 299 -49.84 -40.33 8.69
N SER A 300 -50.29 -41.12 7.72
CA SER A 300 -51.10 -40.81 6.55
C SER A 300 -52.58 -40.69 6.91
N PHE A 301 -53.30 -39.76 6.29
CA PHE A 301 -54.73 -39.94 6.05
C PHE A 301 -55.13 -39.30 4.72
N GLU A 302 -55.60 -40.15 3.80
CA GLU A 302 -56.26 -39.79 2.54
C GLU A 302 -57.65 -39.21 2.82
N LEU A 303 -58.09 -38.25 2.01
CA LEU A 303 -59.51 -38.10 1.65
C LEU A 303 -59.62 -37.46 0.26
N ASN A 304 -60.23 -38.22 -0.64
CA ASN A 304 -60.62 -37.86 -2.00
C ASN A 304 -61.63 -36.72 -2.03
N LEU A 305 -61.53 -35.84 -3.04
CA LEU A 305 -62.69 -35.32 -3.77
C LEU A 305 -62.25 -34.75 -5.13
N SER A 306 -62.67 -35.46 -6.16
CA SER A 306 -62.70 -35.05 -7.57
C SER A 306 -63.75 -33.97 -7.80
N THR A 307 -63.48 -33.03 -8.70
CA THR A 307 -64.47 -32.56 -9.70
C THR A 307 -63.73 -31.94 -10.88
N GLU A 308 -64.16 -32.35 -12.05
CA GLU A 308 -63.78 -31.91 -13.39
C GLU A 308 -64.24 -30.46 -13.61
N ASP A 309 -63.51 -29.70 -14.44
CA ASP A 309 -64.14 -28.96 -15.53
C ASP A 309 -63.08 -28.52 -16.55
N GLU A 310 -63.36 -28.91 -17.79
CA GLU A 310 -62.65 -28.57 -19.02
C GLU A 310 -62.98 -27.12 -19.45
N ALA A 311 -62.00 -26.41 -20.02
CA ALA A 311 -62.24 -25.53 -21.16
C ALA A 311 -60.93 -25.16 -21.87
N ALA A 312 -60.86 -25.60 -23.13
CA ALA A 312 -59.84 -25.30 -24.11
C ALA A 312 -59.84 -23.83 -24.56
N GLY A 313 -58.71 -23.33 -25.09
CA GLY A 313 -58.65 -22.01 -25.72
C GLY A 313 -57.28 -21.56 -26.25
N SER A 314 -56.80 -22.25 -27.29
CA SER A 314 -55.98 -21.77 -28.43
C SER A 314 -54.67 -20.98 -28.23
N HIS A 315 -53.61 -21.58 -28.79
CA HIS A 315 -52.37 -20.99 -29.32
C HIS A 315 -52.57 -19.82 -30.28
N GLN A 316 -51.66 -18.84 -30.27
CA GLN A 316 -50.66 -18.58 -31.32
C GLN A 316 -49.98 -17.22 -31.07
N SER A 317 -48.66 -17.20 -30.97
CA SER A 317 -47.83 -16.01 -31.16
C SER A 317 -46.70 -16.37 -32.12
N GLU A 318 -46.82 -15.90 -33.35
CA GLU A 318 -45.77 -15.93 -34.36
C GLU A 318 -44.73 -14.84 -34.04
N SER A 319 -43.48 -15.25 -34.16
CA SER A 319 -42.28 -14.44 -34.25
C SER A 319 -42.26 -13.65 -35.55
N GLU A 320 -41.69 -12.44 -35.53
CA GLU A 320 -40.70 -12.03 -36.53
C GLU A 320 -39.92 -10.79 -36.04
N ASN A 321 -38.60 -10.96 -36.04
CA ASN A 321 -37.58 -9.91 -35.95
C ASN A 321 -37.49 -9.19 -37.30
N GLU A 322 -37.24 -7.88 -37.28
CA GLU A 322 -36.22 -7.22 -38.10
C GLU A 322 -36.32 -5.70 -37.91
N PHE A 323 -35.22 -5.06 -37.52
CA PHE A 323 -34.98 -3.67 -37.94
C PHE A 323 -33.49 -3.46 -38.16
N ALA A 324 -33.13 -3.44 -39.45
CA ALA A 324 -31.85 -3.02 -39.95
C ALA A 324 -31.82 -1.49 -40.17
N SER A 325 -30.61 -1.04 -40.46
CA SER A 325 -30.08 0.31 -40.63
C SER A 325 -30.82 1.22 -41.62
N ASP A 326 -30.65 2.52 -41.41
CA ASP A 326 -30.02 3.45 -42.38
C ASP A 326 -30.42 4.89 -42.01
N TYR A 327 -29.45 5.80 -41.87
CA TYR A 327 -29.66 7.23 -42.17
C TYR A 327 -28.30 7.90 -42.41
N GLU A 328 -28.09 8.30 -43.66
CA GLU A 328 -27.14 9.33 -44.06
C GLU A 328 -27.91 10.50 -44.69
N SER A 329 -27.27 11.66 -44.66
CA SER A 329 -27.53 12.93 -45.36
C SER A 329 -28.16 14.09 -44.57
N SER A 330 -27.60 15.24 -44.92
CA SER A 330 -27.48 16.54 -44.29
C SER A 330 -28.75 17.38 -44.29
N ASP A 331 -28.84 18.33 -43.36
CA ASP A 331 -28.92 19.77 -43.71
C ASP A 331 -28.76 20.65 -42.45
N GLU A 332 -28.00 21.73 -42.63
CA GLU A 332 -27.68 22.75 -41.63
C GLU A 332 -28.88 23.68 -41.40
N GLU A 333 -29.43 23.72 -40.17
CA GLU A 333 -30.06 24.94 -39.63
C GLU A 333 -29.88 24.99 -38.10
N LYS A 334 -29.31 26.09 -37.59
CA LYS A 334 -29.34 26.45 -36.16
C LYS A 334 -30.75 26.93 -35.81
N PRO A 335 -31.36 26.41 -34.74
CA PRO A 335 -31.97 27.36 -33.79
C PRO A 335 -31.84 26.95 -32.31
N GLU A 336 -31.49 27.95 -31.51
CA GLU A 336 -31.96 28.26 -30.14
C GLU A 336 -31.90 27.20 -29.03
N CYS A 337 -31.14 27.58 -28.00
CA CYS A 337 -31.03 26.94 -26.70
C CYS A 337 -32.41 26.76 -26.03
N LYS A 338 -32.98 25.56 -26.14
CA LYS A 338 -34.03 25.10 -25.22
C LYS A 338 -33.37 24.57 -23.96
N GLN A 339 -33.60 25.27 -22.85
CA GLN A 339 -33.32 24.79 -21.50
C GLN A 339 -33.97 23.39 -21.35
N LYS A 340 -33.15 22.34 -21.34
CA LYS A 340 -33.59 21.03 -20.85
C LYS A 340 -33.70 21.15 -19.34
N GLU A 341 -34.92 21.30 -18.83
CA GLU A 341 -35.22 20.96 -17.44
C GLU A 341 -34.73 19.52 -17.22
N HIS A 342 -33.62 19.38 -16.50
CA HIS A 342 -33.17 18.08 -16.01
C HIS A 342 -34.18 17.62 -14.96
N SER A 343 -35.22 16.88 -15.38
CA SER A 343 -36.06 16.13 -14.45
C SER A 343 -35.15 15.17 -13.67
N SER A 344 -34.90 15.45 -12.40
CA SER A 344 -34.14 14.57 -11.52
C SER A 344 -34.77 13.17 -11.53
N PRO A 345 -34.00 12.06 -11.60
CA PRO A 345 -34.56 10.72 -11.52
C PRO A 345 -35.40 10.57 -10.24
N LEU A 346 -36.65 10.13 -10.37
CA LEU A 346 -37.53 9.91 -9.22
C LEU A 346 -36.94 8.87 -8.26
N LEU A 347 -36.61 9.28 -7.04
CA LEU A 347 -36.11 8.43 -5.96
C LEU A 347 -37.27 7.70 -5.26
N ASN A 348 -37.91 6.77 -5.97
CA ASN A 348 -39.03 5.98 -5.43
C ASN A 348 -38.51 4.69 -4.80
N LEU A 349 -38.83 4.50 -3.52
CA LEU A 349 -38.52 3.27 -2.77
C LEU A 349 -39.64 2.24 -2.89
N ARG A 350 -39.25 0.96 -2.86
CA ARG A 350 -40.18 -0.18 -2.69
C ARG A 350 -40.75 -0.21 -1.27
N ASN A 351 -41.82 -0.97 -1.03
CA ASN A 351 -42.46 -0.96 0.28
C ASN A 351 -41.56 -1.53 1.38
N TYR A 352 -40.84 -2.62 1.11
CA TYR A 352 -39.83 -3.14 2.05
C TYR A 352 -38.68 -2.14 2.29
N GLN A 353 -38.34 -1.28 1.33
CA GLN A 353 -37.30 -0.26 1.49
C GLN A 353 -37.79 0.91 2.36
N LEU A 354 -39.06 1.28 2.23
CA LEU A 354 -39.72 2.24 3.12
C LEU A 354 -39.81 1.70 4.55
N GLU A 355 -40.14 0.42 4.73
CA GLU A 355 -40.09 -0.27 6.03
C GLU A 355 -38.68 -0.18 6.65
N LEU A 356 -37.64 -0.45 5.87
CA LEU A 356 -36.25 -0.36 6.35
C LEU A 356 -35.88 1.06 6.81
N ALA A 357 -36.40 2.10 6.13
CA ALA A 357 -36.13 3.50 6.44
C ALA A 357 -36.93 4.04 7.65
N GLU A 358 -38.03 3.40 8.05
CA GLU A 358 -39.06 3.95 8.93
C GLU A 358 -38.50 4.55 10.24
N TYR A 359 -37.64 3.82 10.94
CA TYR A 359 -37.06 4.31 12.20
C TYR A 359 -36.11 5.50 12.01
N ALA A 360 -35.32 5.48 10.94
CA ALA A 360 -34.37 6.54 10.62
C ALA A 360 -35.09 7.83 10.21
N LEU A 361 -36.17 7.74 9.43
CA LEU A 361 -37.01 8.88 9.04
C LEU A 361 -37.68 9.55 10.24
N ARG A 362 -37.92 8.81 11.32
CA ARG A 362 -38.42 9.33 12.61
C ARG A 362 -37.32 9.95 13.49
N GLY A 363 -36.10 10.08 13.01
CA GLY A 363 -34.97 10.65 13.75
C GLY A 363 -34.33 9.69 14.77
N ASN A 364 -34.63 8.39 14.74
CA ASN A 364 -33.99 7.43 15.65
C ASN A 364 -32.63 7.00 15.11
N ASN A 365 -31.64 6.87 16.00
CA ASN A 365 -30.44 6.10 15.70
C ASN A 365 -30.86 4.67 15.38
N THR A 366 -30.40 4.11 14.26
CA THR A 366 -30.94 2.85 13.71
C THR A 366 -29.84 2.01 13.08
N ILE A 367 -29.89 0.68 13.28
CA ILE A 367 -29.18 -0.28 12.43
C ILE A 367 -30.18 -0.87 11.42
N ILE A 368 -29.88 -0.71 10.14
CA ILE A 368 -30.62 -1.31 9.03
C ILE A 368 -29.88 -2.57 8.62
N CYS A 369 -30.47 -3.73 8.91
CA CYS A 369 -29.93 -5.02 8.52
C CYS A 369 -30.83 -5.65 7.45
N ALA A 370 -30.35 -5.63 6.22
CA ALA A 370 -31.04 -6.20 5.07
C ALA A 370 -30.02 -6.83 4.12
N GLU A 371 -30.37 -7.96 3.50
CA GLU A 371 -29.45 -8.73 2.68
C GLU A 371 -28.73 -7.87 1.60
N THR A 372 -27.59 -8.33 1.07
CA THR A 372 -26.93 -7.69 -0.09
C THR A 372 -27.91 -7.51 -1.26
N GLY A 373 -27.68 -6.62 -2.22
CA GLY A 373 -28.64 -6.40 -3.33
C GLY A 373 -30.05 -5.87 -2.98
N SER A 374 -30.46 -5.80 -1.70
CA SER A 374 -31.76 -5.24 -1.28
C SER A 374 -31.94 -3.74 -1.56
N GLY A 375 -30.87 -3.05 -1.98
CA GLY A 375 -30.87 -1.62 -2.26
C GLY A 375 -30.68 -0.75 -1.02
N LYS A 376 -29.89 -1.18 -0.03
CA LYS A 376 -29.53 -0.37 1.15
C LYS A 376 -29.05 1.04 0.80
N THR A 377 -28.29 1.20 -0.29
CA THR A 377 -27.88 2.52 -0.78
C THR A 377 -29.07 3.41 -1.17
N TRP A 378 -30.11 2.87 -1.79
CA TRP A 378 -31.33 3.62 -2.11
C TRP A 378 -32.04 4.08 -0.84
N VAL A 379 -32.10 3.20 0.16
CA VAL A 379 -32.61 3.55 1.50
C VAL A 379 -31.81 4.69 2.11
N ALA A 380 -30.48 4.67 2.02
CA ALA A 380 -29.63 5.77 2.49
C ALA A 380 -29.91 7.08 1.76
N LEU A 381 -29.95 7.09 0.42
CA LEU A 381 -30.25 8.28 -0.38
C LEU A 381 -31.59 8.90 0.05
N TYR A 382 -32.60 8.07 0.28
CA TYR A 382 -33.92 8.52 0.71
C TYR A 382 -33.91 9.11 2.12
N ILE A 383 -33.21 8.48 3.06
CA ILE A 383 -33.03 8.99 4.43
C ILE A 383 -32.32 10.35 4.39
N VAL A 384 -31.23 10.48 3.62
CA VAL A 384 -30.47 11.74 3.50
C VAL A 384 -31.34 12.84 2.92
N LYS A 385 -32.07 12.56 1.84
CA LYS A 385 -32.99 13.52 1.23
C LYS A 385 -34.01 14.05 2.23
N ASN A 386 -34.74 13.15 2.89
CA ASN A 386 -35.76 13.52 3.88
C ASN A 386 -35.16 14.27 5.09
N HIS A 387 -33.96 13.87 5.52
CA HIS A 387 -33.25 14.54 6.60
C HIS A 387 -32.92 15.98 6.23
N LEU A 388 -32.35 16.22 5.04
CA LEU A 388 -32.02 17.55 4.54
C LEU A 388 -33.27 18.43 4.34
N GLU A 389 -34.36 17.86 3.82
CA GLU A 389 -35.64 18.55 3.57
C GLU A 389 -36.46 18.83 4.84
N SER A 390 -36.15 18.19 5.98
CA SER A 390 -36.93 18.37 7.22
C SER A 390 -36.89 19.81 7.75
N ALA A 391 -37.90 20.25 8.51
CA ALA A 391 -38.01 21.65 8.95
C ALA A 391 -37.14 22.04 10.17
N SER A 392 -36.04 21.35 10.47
CA SER A 392 -35.23 21.64 11.66
C SER A 392 -34.33 22.88 11.48
N PRO A 393 -34.20 23.72 12.54
CA PRO A 393 -33.38 24.92 12.50
C PRO A 393 -31.87 24.59 12.49
N GLY A 394 -31.10 25.39 11.76
CA GLY A 394 -29.64 25.27 11.64
C GLY A 394 -29.18 24.62 10.34
N LYS A 395 -27.90 24.81 9.98
CA LYS A 395 -27.30 24.16 8.82
C LYS A 395 -27.21 22.66 9.08
N LYS A 396 -27.71 21.85 8.14
CA LYS A 396 -27.58 20.39 8.20
C LYS A 396 -26.41 19.95 7.35
N LEU A 397 -25.46 19.31 8.01
CA LEU A 397 -24.38 18.61 7.33
C LEU A 397 -24.55 17.11 7.52
N VAL A 398 -24.49 16.36 6.42
CA VAL A 398 -24.60 14.90 6.41
C VAL A 398 -23.25 14.29 6.06
N VAL A 399 -22.89 13.23 6.76
CA VAL A 399 -21.70 12.44 6.47
C VAL A 399 -22.10 11.03 6.05
N PHE A 400 -21.60 10.60 4.90
CA PHE A 400 -21.66 9.21 4.46
C PHE A 400 -20.27 8.60 4.56
N MET A 401 -20.13 7.47 5.25
CA MET A 401 -18.87 6.77 5.41
C MET A 401 -18.91 5.37 4.83
N ALA A 402 -17.80 5.01 4.20
CA ALA A 402 -17.50 3.65 3.75
C ALA A 402 -16.04 3.32 4.04
N ARG A 403 -15.72 2.02 4.20
CA ARG A 403 -14.39 1.58 4.65
C ARG A 403 -13.28 1.73 3.60
N THR A 404 -13.61 1.79 2.33
CA THR A 404 -12.64 1.74 1.23
C THR A 404 -12.83 2.94 0.28
N ASN A 405 -11.73 3.43 -0.30
CA ASN A 405 -11.77 4.51 -1.30
C ASN A 405 -12.65 4.18 -2.53
N PRO A 406 -12.60 2.96 -3.11
CA PRO A 406 -13.48 2.62 -4.24
C PRO A 406 -14.96 2.70 -3.88
N LEU A 407 -15.33 2.17 -2.71
CA LEU A 407 -16.73 2.17 -2.26
C LEU A 407 -17.21 3.59 -2.03
N ILE A 408 -16.44 4.43 -1.33
CA ILE A 408 -16.88 5.80 -1.05
C ILE A 408 -16.98 6.66 -2.32
N LYS A 409 -16.09 6.46 -3.29
CA LYS A 409 -16.18 7.12 -4.62
C LYS A 409 -17.46 6.73 -5.36
N GLN A 410 -17.79 5.44 -5.33
CA GLN A 410 -19.00 4.94 -5.94
C GLN A 410 -20.26 5.52 -5.28
N GLN A 411 -20.30 5.55 -3.94
CA GLN A 411 -21.43 6.14 -3.23
C GLN A 411 -21.54 7.63 -3.51
N HIS A 412 -20.42 8.36 -3.52
CA HIS A 412 -20.37 9.77 -3.92
C HIS A 412 -21.00 10.01 -5.30
N GLN A 413 -20.63 9.22 -6.32
CA GLN A 413 -21.23 9.33 -7.65
C GLN A 413 -22.75 9.13 -7.64
N ARG A 414 -23.26 8.23 -6.78
CA ARG A 414 -24.71 8.03 -6.60
C ARG A 414 -25.36 9.23 -5.92
N PHE A 415 -24.74 9.80 -4.90
CA PHE A 415 -25.23 11.03 -4.25
C PHE A 415 -25.30 12.19 -5.24
N VAL A 416 -24.23 12.44 -6.01
CA VAL A 416 -24.21 13.49 -7.05
C VAL A 416 -25.30 13.26 -8.10
N LYS A 417 -25.50 12.01 -8.54
CA LYS A 417 -26.49 11.68 -9.57
C LYS A 417 -27.93 11.83 -9.10
N TYR A 418 -28.26 11.38 -7.88
CA TYR A 418 -29.64 11.28 -7.40
C TYR A 418 -30.06 12.43 -6.48
N LEU A 419 -29.10 13.21 -5.98
CA LEU A 419 -29.32 14.39 -5.14
C LEU A 419 -28.57 15.62 -5.71
N PRO A 420 -28.79 16.00 -6.98
CA PRO A 420 -28.03 17.07 -7.65
C PRO A 420 -28.26 18.46 -7.04
N ASN A 421 -29.34 18.65 -6.29
CA ASN A 421 -29.67 19.91 -5.63
C ASN A 421 -28.85 20.17 -4.36
N TYR A 422 -28.03 19.21 -3.93
CA TYR A 422 -27.22 19.29 -2.72
C TYR A 422 -25.73 19.18 -3.04
N THR A 423 -24.93 20.04 -2.41
CA THR A 423 -23.49 20.06 -2.63
C THR A 423 -22.85 18.86 -1.94
N THR A 424 -22.42 17.89 -2.74
CA THR A 424 -21.78 16.66 -2.30
C THR A 424 -20.28 16.74 -2.56
N LYS A 425 -19.43 16.60 -1.54
CA LYS A 425 -17.96 16.50 -1.69
C LYS A 425 -17.45 15.11 -1.34
N LEU A 426 -16.46 14.65 -2.10
CA LEU A 426 -15.68 13.44 -1.82
C LEU A 426 -14.34 13.84 -1.20
N ILE A 427 -14.01 13.25 -0.05
CA ILE A 427 -12.70 13.43 0.59
C ILE A 427 -12.07 12.05 0.78
N THR A 428 -10.93 11.86 0.14
CA THR A 428 -10.10 10.64 0.25
C THR A 428 -8.77 10.96 0.90
N GLY A 429 -8.02 9.93 1.30
CA GLY A 429 -6.66 10.13 1.85
C GLY A 429 -5.70 10.81 0.86
N ASP A 430 -6.02 10.79 -0.44
CA ASP A 430 -5.24 11.41 -1.51
C ASP A 430 -5.72 12.85 -1.84
N SER A 431 -6.72 13.37 -1.12
CA SER A 431 -7.26 14.73 -1.35
C SER A 431 -6.40 15.77 -0.64
N GLU A 432 -6.14 16.88 -1.32
CA GLU A 432 -5.58 18.08 -0.71
C GLU A 432 -6.50 18.51 0.44
N HIS A 433 -5.94 18.83 1.60
CA HIS A 433 -6.69 19.15 2.82
C HIS A 433 -7.51 18.02 3.44
N SER A 434 -7.21 16.73 3.18
CA SER A 434 -7.82 15.62 3.94
C SER A 434 -7.61 15.71 5.46
N THR A 435 -6.62 16.49 5.89
CA THR A 435 -6.31 16.81 7.30
C THR A 435 -6.94 18.10 7.82
N GLN A 436 -7.68 18.85 7.00
CA GLN A 436 -8.32 20.13 7.33
C GLN A 436 -9.76 20.13 6.78
N LEU A 437 -10.63 19.32 7.41
CA LEU A 437 -12.04 19.18 7.00
C LEU A 437 -12.85 20.48 7.17
N ASP A 438 -12.44 21.33 8.10
CA ASP A 438 -13.05 22.61 8.45
C ASP A 438 -13.23 23.54 7.25
N ILE A 439 -12.26 23.56 6.33
CA ILE A 439 -12.29 24.35 5.09
C ILE A 439 -13.50 23.99 4.23
N PHE A 440 -13.96 22.74 4.26
CA PHE A 440 -15.04 22.27 3.40
C PHE A 440 -16.43 22.40 4.03
N LEU A 441 -16.53 22.55 5.35
CA LEU A 441 -17.82 22.56 6.07
C LEU A 441 -18.77 23.69 5.64
N PRO A 442 -18.33 24.94 5.35
CA PRO A 442 -19.23 26.05 5.03
C PRO A 442 -20.03 25.86 3.74
N ASP A 443 -19.49 25.15 2.75
CA ASP A 443 -20.07 25.08 1.40
C ASP A 443 -20.66 23.71 1.03
N CYS A 444 -20.72 22.77 1.97
CA CYS A 444 -21.23 21.41 1.69
C CYS A 444 -22.52 21.11 2.45
N ASP A 445 -23.34 20.24 1.86
CA ASP A 445 -24.51 19.60 2.49
C ASP A 445 -24.22 18.13 2.82
N ILE A 446 -23.45 17.46 1.95
CA ILE A 446 -23.11 16.04 2.06
C ILE A 446 -21.60 15.85 1.88
N ILE A 447 -20.97 15.12 2.79
CA ILE A 447 -19.56 14.75 2.69
C ILE A 447 -19.42 13.22 2.69
N CYS A 448 -18.70 12.70 1.70
CA CYS A 448 -18.39 11.29 1.55
C CYS A 448 -16.90 11.06 1.84
N PHE A 449 -16.56 10.30 2.89
CA PHE A 449 -15.17 9.94 3.19
C PHE A 449 -15.01 8.59 3.91
N THR A 450 -13.76 8.17 4.10
CA THR A 450 -13.44 7.01 4.94
C THR A 450 -13.43 7.39 6.43
N PRO A 451 -13.82 6.49 7.36
CA PRO A 451 -13.96 6.83 8.78
C PRO A 451 -12.68 7.32 9.45
N GLN A 452 -11.51 6.92 8.94
CA GLN A 452 -10.22 7.35 9.47
C GLN A 452 -9.98 8.86 9.29
N ILE A 453 -10.54 9.46 8.22
CA ILE A 453 -10.41 10.89 7.93
C ILE A 453 -11.10 11.70 9.02
N LEU A 454 -12.36 11.39 9.33
CA LEU A 454 -13.08 12.07 10.41
C LEU A 454 -12.45 11.83 11.77
N PHE A 455 -12.02 10.59 12.05
CA PHE A 455 -11.33 10.29 13.31
C PHE A 455 -10.07 11.17 13.50
N ASN A 456 -9.23 11.29 12.47
CA ASN A 456 -8.01 12.10 12.52
C ASN A 456 -8.30 13.59 12.74
N ASN A 457 -9.34 14.13 12.09
CA ASN A 457 -9.72 15.55 12.23
C ASN A 457 -10.33 15.85 13.61
N LEU A 458 -11.07 14.89 14.19
CA LEU A 458 -11.54 14.99 15.59
C LEU A 458 -10.40 14.89 16.62
N GLU A 459 -9.32 14.17 16.32
CA GLU A 459 -8.10 14.13 17.16
C GLU A 459 -7.36 15.47 17.12
N LYS A 460 -7.23 16.07 15.93
CA LYS A 460 -6.59 17.38 15.74
C LYS A 460 -7.44 18.56 16.22
N GLN A 461 -8.68 18.32 16.63
CA GLN A 461 -9.66 19.34 17.01
C GLN A 461 -10.00 20.33 15.88
N ASN A 462 -9.82 19.92 14.62
CA ASN A 462 -10.18 20.74 13.47
C ASN A 462 -11.69 20.79 13.26
N VAL A 463 -12.41 19.74 13.66
CA VAL A 463 -13.88 19.64 13.55
C VAL A 463 -14.47 19.09 14.85
N SER A 464 -15.75 19.36 15.08
CA SER A 464 -16.56 18.86 16.19
C SER A 464 -17.61 17.88 15.69
N LEU A 465 -18.03 16.94 16.55
CA LEU A 465 -19.17 16.06 16.23
C LEU A 465 -20.47 16.86 16.05
N SER A 466 -20.58 18.01 16.71
CA SER A 466 -21.75 18.90 16.64
C SER A 466 -21.91 19.59 15.28
N ASP A 467 -20.87 19.58 14.44
CA ASP A 467 -20.92 20.15 13.09
C ASP A 467 -21.78 19.29 12.16
N PHE A 468 -22.03 18.03 12.52
CA PHE A 468 -22.79 17.07 11.74
C PHE A 468 -24.17 16.83 12.33
N SER A 469 -25.16 16.64 11.46
CA SER A 469 -26.55 16.37 11.83
C SER A 469 -26.96 14.90 11.63
N LEU A 470 -26.30 14.21 10.71
CA LEU A 470 -26.54 12.79 10.40
C LEU A 470 -25.24 12.12 9.92
N MET A 471 -24.96 10.93 10.44
CA MET A 471 -23.85 10.07 10.04
C MET A 471 -24.39 8.72 9.57
N ILE A 472 -24.14 8.39 8.31
CA ILE A 472 -24.44 7.09 7.71
C ILE A 472 -23.16 6.25 7.66
N LEU A 473 -23.20 5.07 8.28
CA LEU A 473 -22.08 4.13 8.35
C LEU A 473 -22.41 2.90 7.50
N ASP A 474 -21.79 2.80 6.32
CA ASP A 474 -21.93 1.62 5.47
C ASP A 474 -21.07 0.46 5.98
N GLU A 475 -21.58 -0.76 5.89
CA GLU A 475 -21.04 -1.97 6.52
C GLU A 475 -20.76 -1.78 8.03
N CYS A 476 -21.77 -1.32 8.77
CA CYS A 476 -21.65 -0.90 10.18
C CYS A 476 -21.32 -2.04 11.17
N HIS A 477 -21.32 -3.30 10.74
CA HIS A 477 -20.87 -4.44 11.55
C HIS A 477 -19.36 -4.42 11.87
N HIS A 478 -18.63 -3.45 11.30
CA HIS A 478 -17.26 -3.09 11.62
C HIS A 478 -17.12 -2.14 12.82
N THR A 479 -18.21 -1.70 13.44
CA THR A 479 -18.19 -0.90 14.67
C THR A 479 -17.94 -1.81 15.89
N LYS A 480 -16.76 -2.43 15.91
CA LYS A 480 -16.29 -3.31 17.00
C LYS A 480 -14.79 -3.22 17.20
N LYS A 481 -14.32 -3.69 18.36
CA LYS A 481 -12.89 -3.76 18.70
C LYS A 481 -12.19 -2.42 18.45
N ASP A 482 -11.01 -2.42 17.84
CA ASP A 482 -10.23 -1.20 17.58
C ASP A 482 -10.31 -0.74 16.12
N GLU A 483 -11.38 -1.12 15.43
CA GLU A 483 -11.62 -0.71 14.04
C GLU A 483 -12.01 0.78 13.97
N ALA A 484 -11.79 1.42 12.82
CA ALA A 484 -11.94 2.86 12.64
C ALA A 484 -13.33 3.39 13.02
N TYR A 485 -14.41 2.69 12.64
CA TYR A 485 -15.77 3.06 13.06
C TYR A 485 -15.94 3.02 14.57
N ASN A 486 -15.41 1.99 15.25
CA ASN A 486 -15.58 1.90 16.70
C ASN A 486 -14.76 2.96 17.44
N ARG A 487 -13.56 3.29 16.96
CA ARG A 487 -12.75 4.39 17.53
C ARG A 487 -13.49 5.73 17.41
N LEU A 488 -14.10 5.99 16.25
CA LEU A 488 -14.95 7.16 16.02
C LEU A 488 -16.18 7.15 16.94
N MET A 489 -16.90 6.03 17.01
CA MET A 489 -18.10 5.92 17.85
C MET A 489 -17.79 5.97 19.34
N ARG A 490 -16.61 5.52 19.80
CA ARG A 490 -16.17 5.75 21.19
C ARG A 490 -16.06 7.24 21.51
N LYS A 491 -15.50 8.06 20.62
CA LYS A 491 -15.51 9.53 20.79
C LYS A 491 -16.93 10.08 20.89
N TYR A 492 -17.83 9.60 20.03
CA TYR A 492 -19.25 9.95 20.09
C TYR A 492 -19.88 9.58 21.44
N LEU A 493 -19.67 8.36 21.92
CA LEU A 493 -20.19 7.89 23.21
C LEU A 493 -19.58 8.66 24.40
N MET A 494 -18.29 8.97 24.36
CA MET A 494 -17.63 9.79 25.38
C MET A 494 -18.18 11.22 25.39
N ALA A 495 -18.40 11.83 24.22
CA ALA A 495 -19.03 13.14 24.11
C ALA A 495 -20.46 13.14 24.68
N LYS A 496 -21.21 12.07 24.40
CA LYS A 496 -22.56 11.83 24.95
C LYS A 496 -22.56 11.73 26.47
N VAL A 497 -21.61 11.01 27.06
CA VAL A 497 -21.56 10.81 28.52
C VAL A 497 -21.03 12.02 29.26
N LYS A 498 -20.02 12.71 28.70
CA LYS A 498 -19.42 13.89 29.34
C LYS A 498 -20.32 15.13 29.26
N ASN A 499 -21.44 15.09 28.52
CA ASN A 499 -22.31 16.24 28.21
C ASN A 499 -21.52 17.44 27.62
N ASN A 500 -20.36 17.20 27.02
CA ASN A 500 -19.50 18.25 26.46
C ASN A 500 -20.06 18.82 25.13
N VAL A 501 -21.04 18.14 24.52
CA VAL A 501 -21.66 18.50 23.25
C VAL A 501 -23.18 18.51 23.45
N GLN A 502 -23.82 19.66 23.18
CA GLN A 502 -25.28 19.81 23.37
C GLN A 502 -26.11 19.10 22.29
N ILE A 503 -25.57 18.90 21.08
CA ILE A 503 -26.28 18.27 19.95
C ILE A 503 -25.34 17.28 19.25
N LEU A 504 -25.74 16.01 19.19
CA LEU A 504 -25.01 14.94 18.51
C LEU A 504 -25.74 14.52 17.22
N PRO A 505 -25.01 14.09 16.18
CA PRO A 505 -25.61 13.64 14.93
C PRO A 505 -26.44 12.37 15.12
N GLN A 506 -27.51 12.25 14.34
CA GLN A 506 -28.22 10.97 14.20
C GLN A 506 -27.28 9.92 13.59
N ILE A 507 -27.34 8.67 14.05
CA ILE A 507 -26.53 7.56 13.58
C ILE A 507 -27.37 6.54 12.82
N VAL A 508 -27.03 6.28 11.56
CA VAL A 508 -27.65 5.22 10.76
C VAL A 508 -26.58 4.25 10.28
N GLY A 509 -26.59 3.04 10.84
CA GLY A 509 -25.71 1.96 10.40
C GLY A 509 -26.43 1.07 9.39
N MET A 510 -25.75 0.69 8.30
CA MET A 510 -26.27 -0.25 7.31
C MET A 510 -25.39 -1.49 7.22
N THR A 511 -25.99 -2.66 7.13
CA THR A 511 -25.25 -3.91 6.95
C THR A 511 -26.09 -5.01 6.29
N ALA A 512 -25.45 -5.96 5.62
CA ALA A 512 -26.08 -7.22 5.22
C ALA A 512 -26.13 -8.26 6.34
N SER A 513 -25.19 -8.18 7.28
CA SER A 513 -25.06 -9.11 8.40
C SER A 513 -24.38 -8.41 9.57
N ILE A 514 -24.93 -8.56 10.78
CA ILE A 514 -24.29 -8.04 12.00
C ILE A 514 -23.22 -9.03 12.50
N GLY A 515 -23.45 -10.33 12.24
CA GLY A 515 -22.67 -11.45 12.77
C GLY A 515 -23.00 -11.79 14.22
N VAL A 516 -22.33 -12.81 14.73
CA VAL A 516 -22.44 -13.30 16.12
C VAL A 516 -21.08 -13.36 16.82
N GLY A 517 -20.01 -12.93 16.15
CA GLY A 517 -18.67 -12.93 16.74
C GLY A 517 -18.21 -14.33 17.16
N LYS A 518 -17.77 -14.46 18.41
CA LYS A 518 -17.29 -15.74 18.96
C LYS A 518 -18.37 -16.56 19.65
N SER A 519 -19.62 -16.10 19.62
CA SER A 519 -20.74 -16.73 20.31
C SER A 519 -20.93 -18.18 19.86
N THR A 520 -21.24 -19.03 20.84
CA THR A 520 -21.51 -20.45 20.69
C THR A 520 -22.96 -20.80 21.00
N SER A 521 -23.68 -19.89 21.68
CA SER A 521 -25.11 -20.00 22.00
C SER A 521 -25.91 -18.80 21.48
N ASP A 522 -27.23 -18.96 21.41
CA ASP A 522 -28.15 -17.90 20.98
C ASP A 522 -28.14 -16.71 21.96
N ASP A 523 -28.02 -16.95 23.27
CA ASP A 523 -27.97 -15.88 24.28
C ASP A 523 -26.69 -15.04 24.16
N GLU A 524 -25.54 -15.69 23.95
CA GLU A 524 -24.29 -15.00 23.65
C GLU A 524 -24.38 -14.21 22.34
N ALA A 525 -25.13 -14.69 21.35
CA ALA A 525 -25.35 -13.97 20.09
C ALA A 525 -26.26 -12.75 20.27
N VAL A 526 -27.29 -12.84 21.12
CA VAL A 526 -28.13 -11.70 21.50
C VAL A 526 -27.29 -10.61 22.15
N ASP A 527 -26.48 -10.96 23.16
CA ASP A 527 -25.63 -9.99 23.84
C ASP A 527 -24.55 -9.42 22.91
N TYR A 528 -24.02 -10.22 21.97
CA TYR A 528 -23.13 -9.72 20.92
C TYR A 528 -23.80 -8.65 20.05
N ILE A 529 -25.00 -8.90 19.52
CA ILE A 529 -25.70 -7.93 18.67
C ILE A 529 -26.06 -6.67 19.47
N ILE A 530 -26.49 -6.82 20.73
CA ILE A 530 -26.75 -5.68 21.61
C ILE A 530 -25.47 -4.87 21.85
N SER A 531 -24.30 -5.50 21.96
CA SER A 531 -23.02 -4.78 22.08
C SER A 531 -22.72 -3.94 20.83
N VAL A 532 -23.06 -4.42 19.62
CA VAL A 532 -22.91 -3.65 18.38
C VAL A 532 -23.93 -2.49 18.35
N MET A 533 -25.17 -2.74 18.76
CA MET A 533 -26.20 -1.69 18.93
C MET A 533 -25.75 -0.61 19.92
N ALA A 534 -25.08 -1.01 21.00
CA ALA A 534 -24.54 -0.11 22.01
C ALA A 534 -23.41 0.77 21.47
N ASN A 535 -22.49 0.17 20.69
CA ASN A 535 -21.42 0.92 20.02
C ASN A 535 -21.98 1.95 19.02
N LEU A 536 -23.08 1.65 18.35
CA LEU A 536 -23.76 2.55 17.40
C LEU A 536 -24.83 3.46 18.04
N ASP A 537 -24.92 3.46 19.37
CA ASP A 537 -25.88 4.25 20.14
C ASP A 537 -27.34 4.09 19.70
N THR A 538 -27.79 2.85 19.47
CA THR A 538 -29.16 2.56 19.03
C THR A 538 -29.86 1.50 19.88
N CYS A 539 -31.19 1.58 19.91
CA CYS A 539 -32.10 0.51 20.37
C CYS A 539 -33.06 0.06 19.27
N LYS A 540 -32.84 0.51 18.02
CA LYS A 540 -33.70 0.26 16.87
C LYS A 540 -32.95 -0.59 15.84
N LEU A 541 -33.43 -1.82 15.67
CA LEU A 541 -32.96 -2.75 14.68
C LEU A 541 -34.02 -2.90 13.60
N SER A 542 -33.74 -2.36 12.41
CA SER A 542 -34.63 -2.36 11.26
C SER A 542 -34.30 -3.54 10.33
N THR A 543 -35.30 -4.36 10.04
CA THR A 543 -35.23 -5.51 9.12
C THR A 543 -36.56 -5.63 8.37
N VAL A 544 -36.60 -6.35 7.26
CA VAL A 544 -37.86 -6.59 6.52
C VAL A 544 -38.73 -7.61 7.26
N GLU A 545 -39.95 -7.21 7.63
CA GLU A 545 -40.92 -8.04 8.34
C GLU A 545 -42.24 -8.11 7.58
N LYS A 546 -42.86 -6.95 7.33
CA LYS A 546 -44.17 -6.83 6.69
C LYS A 546 -44.13 -7.23 5.22
N TYR A 547 -43.01 -6.94 4.55
CA TYR A 547 -42.88 -7.11 3.10
C TYR A 547 -41.89 -8.23 2.73
N ARG A 548 -41.85 -9.32 3.50
CA ARG A 548 -40.96 -10.48 3.25
C ARG A 548 -41.22 -11.13 1.88
N GLU A 549 -42.49 -11.30 1.51
CA GLU A 549 -42.85 -11.85 0.20
C GLU A 549 -42.47 -10.92 -0.97
N GLU A 550 -42.44 -9.61 -0.74
CA GLU A 550 -42.02 -8.64 -1.76
C GLU A 550 -40.51 -8.75 -2.00
N ILE A 551 -39.69 -8.74 -0.93
CA ILE A 551 -38.24 -8.81 -1.07
C ILE A 551 -37.78 -10.13 -1.71
N GLU A 552 -38.47 -11.25 -1.43
CA GLU A 552 -38.18 -12.57 -2.03
C GLU A 552 -38.42 -12.60 -3.54
N LYS A 553 -39.27 -11.73 -4.09
CA LYS A 553 -39.47 -11.59 -5.55
C LYS A 553 -38.29 -10.89 -6.24
N TYR A 554 -37.61 -9.99 -5.53
CA TYR A 554 -36.48 -9.23 -6.07
C TYR A 554 -35.13 -9.86 -5.77
N ILE A 555 -35.06 -10.72 -4.75
CA ILE A 555 -33.84 -11.35 -4.27
C ILE A 555 -33.97 -12.86 -4.43
N SER A 556 -33.27 -13.43 -5.41
CA SER A 556 -33.10 -14.89 -5.47
C SER A 556 -31.93 -15.30 -4.59
N ARG A 557 -32.17 -16.23 -3.65
CA ARG A 557 -31.12 -16.86 -2.87
C ARG A 557 -30.48 -17.99 -3.70
N PRO A 558 -29.17 -17.95 -3.97
CA PRO A 558 -28.55 -18.98 -4.79
C PRO A 558 -28.56 -20.33 -4.08
N LYS A 559 -28.69 -21.41 -4.86
CA LYS A 559 -28.55 -22.78 -4.36
C LYS A 559 -27.10 -23.04 -3.96
N GLU A 560 -26.88 -23.59 -2.77
CA GLU A 560 -25.54 -23.93 -2.29
C GLU A 560 -25.19 -25.41 -2.58
N ASP A 561 -24.10 -25.64 -3.29
CA ASP A 561 -23.52 -26.97 -3.54
C ASP A 561 -22.11 -27.05 -2.91
N LYS A 562 -21.72 -28.23 -2.42
CA LYS A 562 -20.41 -28.45 -1.78
C LYS A 562 -19.63 -29.53 -2.51
N ILE A 563 -18.39 -29.22 -2.88
CA ILE A 563 -17.49 -30.14 -3.60
C ILE A 563 -16.26 -30.39 -2.73
N LYS A 564 -16.06 -31.65 -2.33
CA LYS A 564 -14.87 -32.07 -1.60
C LYS A 564 -13.68 -32.17 -2.54
N MET A 565 -12.62 -31.41 -2.23
CA MET A 565 -11.37 -31.46 -2.99
C MET A 565 -10.63 -32.78 -2.78
N LYS A 566 -9.93 -33.23 -3.82
CA LYS A 566 -9.14 -34.47 -3.82
C LYS A 566 -7.65 -34.16 -3.75
N ASP A 567 -6.90 -34.97 -3.02
CA ASP A 567 -5.44 -34.93 -3.09
C ASP A 567 -4.95 -35.48 -4.43
N ARG A 568 -3.76 -35.04 -4.86
CA ARG A 568 -3.11 -35.62 -6.03
C ARG A 568 -2.70 -37.07 -5.75
N PRO A 569 -2.96 -38.01 -6.67
CA PRO A 569 -2.44 -39.36 -6.54
C PRO A 569 -0.90 -39.32 -6.62
N ASP A 570 -0.24 -39.98 -5.67
CA ASP A 570 1.22 -40.05 -5.58
C ASP A 570 1.97 -38.72 -5.82
N ASP A 571 1.67 -37.71 -4.99
CA ASP A 571 2.22 -36.34 -5.13
C ASP A 571 3.75 -36.28 -4.93
N LEU A 572 4.49 -36.35 -6.04
CA LEU A 572 5.96 -36.32 -6.06
C LEU A 572 6.51 -34.96 -5.63
N CYS A 573 5.80 -33.88 -5.96
CA CYS A 573 6.15 -32.53 -5.55
C CYS A 573 6.11 -32.39 -4.02
N LYS A 574 5.01 -32.82 -3.40
CA LYS A 574 4.86 -32.87 -1.94
C LYS A 574 5.95 -33.71 -1.30
N LYS A 575 6.21 -34.93 -1.79
CA LYS A 575 7.28 -35.81 -1.28
C LYS A 575 8.65 -35.12 -1.33
N ARG A 576 8.98 -34.44 -2.44
CA ARG A 576 10.27 -33.76 -2.60
C ARG A 576 10.43 -32.57 -1.67
N ILE A 577 9.38 -31.76 -1.50
CA ILE A 577 9.39 -30.63 -0.57
C ILE A 577 9.49 -31.12 0.87
N LEU A 578 8.77 -32.18 1.25
CA LEU A 578 8.87 -32.78 2.58
C LEU A 578 10.28 -33.29 2.87
N GLN A 579 10.94 -33.93 1.90
CA GLN A 579 12.34 -34.33 2.06
C GLN A 579 13.25 -33.13 2.29
N ALA A 580 13.10 -32.06 1.51
CA ALA A 580 13.90 -30.84 1.70
C ALA A 580 13.65 -30.19 3.08
N MET A 581 12.41 -30.25 3.59
CA MET A 581 12.11 -29.79 4.95
C MET A 581 12.82 -30.64 6.01
N ILE A 582 12.96 -31.95 5.81
CA ILE A 582 13.73 -32.83 6.70
C ILE A 582 15.22 -32.44 6.66
N ASP A 583 15.78 -32.32 5.45
CA ASP A 583 17.20 -31.97 5.25
C ASP A 583 17.55 -30.62 5.94
N VAL A 584 16.64 -29.63 5.89
CA VAL A 584 16.83 -28.33 6.57
C VAL A 584 16.58 -28.42 8.08
N GLN A 585 15.67 -29.30 8.53
CA GLN A 585 15.41 -29.51 9.95
C GLN A 585 16.59 -30.13 10.67
N GLU A 586 17.29 -31.08 10.04
CA GLU A 586 18.52 -31.67 10.59
C GLU A 586 19.57 -30.58 10.83
N LYS A 587 19.79 -29.70 9.84
CA LYS A 587 20.69 -28.55 10.00
C LYS A 587 20.27 -27.57 11.10
N LEU A 588 18.97 -27.32 11.22
CA LEU A 588 18.43 -26.49 12.29
C LEU A 588 18.68 -27.12 13.67
N GLN A 589 18.53 -28.44 13.79
CA GLN A 589 18.79 -29.16 15.04
C GLN A 589 20.26 -29.06 15.42
N ASP A 590 21.17 -29.30 14.48
CA ASP A 590 22.61 -29.20 14.71
C ASP A 590 23.03 -27.80 15.18
N ALA A 591 22.49 -26.75 14.53
CA ALA A 591 22.77 -25.37 14.90
C ALA A 591 22.23 -24.98 16.29
N CYS A 592 21.20 -25.66 16.79
CA CYS A 592 20.58 -25.39 18.08
C CYS A 592 21.10 -26.28 19.23
N LEU A 593 22.01 -27.23 18.98
CA LEU A 593 22.45 -28.21 19.98
C LEU A 593 22.99 -27.58 21.27
N PHE A 594 23.63 -26.43 21.18
CA PHE A 594 24.26 -25.72 22.30
C PHE A 594 23.44 -24.51 22.80
N GLU A 595 22.25 -24.28 22.25
CA GLU A 595 21.42 -23.12 22.56
C GLU A 595 20.22 -23.53 23.44
N GLU A 596 20.39 -23.56 24.76
CA GLU A 596 19.41 -24.08 25.73
C GLU A 596 17.99 -23.52 25.52
N SER A 597 17.87 -22.23 25.16
CA SER A 597 16.59 -21.57 24.90
C SER A 597 15.83 -22.09 23.68
N LEU A 598 16.54 -22.69 22.72
CA LEU A 598 16.00 -23.15 21.44
C LEU A 598 15.83 -24.67 21.36
N VAL A 599 16.60 -25.45 22.13
CA VAL A 599 16.56 -26.92 22.12
C VAL A 599 15.12 -27.43 22.30
N ASP A 600 14.44 -27.04 23.38
CA ASP A 600 13.07 -27.49 23.66
C ASP A 600 12.07 -26.97 22.61
N LEU A 601 12.29 -25.76 22.09
CA LEU A 601 11.41 -25.16 21.09
C LEU A 601 11.49 -25.89 19.74
N VAL A 602 12.68 -26.33 19.33
CA VAL A 602 12.93 -27.01 18.05
C VAL A 602 12.65 -28.51 18.13
N GLN A 603 12.95 -29.16 19.26
CA GLN A 603 12.81 -30.61 19.42
C GLN A 603 11.41 -31.01 19.91
N SER A 604 10.95 -30.45 21.04
CA SER A 604 9.73 -30.90 21.72
C SER A 604 8.48 -30.14 21.29
N LYS A 605 8.57 -28.82 21.09
CA LYS A 605 7.42 -27.95 20.81
C LYS A 605 7.12 -27.76 19.33
N ARG A 606 7.82 -28.48 18.45
CA ARG A 606 7.60 -28.42 17.01
C ARG A 606 6.28 -29.08 16.60
N PRO A 607 5.41 -28.40 15.84
CA PRO A 607 4.20 -29.00 15.30
C PRO A 607 4.50 -30.17 14.35
N ARG A 608 3.77 -31.27 14.49
CA ARG A 608 3.86 -32.44 13.60
C ARG A 608 3.15 -32.24 12.27
N ASP A 609 2.09 -31.43 12.26
CA ASP A 609 1.30 -31.14 11.07
C ASP A 609 2.05 -30.15 10.17
N LEU A 610 2.79 -30.68 9.19
CA LEU A 610 3.41 -29.91 8.11
C LEU A 610 2.32 -29.42 7.15
N ASN A 611 2.54 -28.30 6.47
CA ASN A 611 1.49 -27.57 5.73
C ASN A 611 0.39 -27.00 6.66
N SER A 612 0.81 -26.37 7.77
CA SER A 612 -0.12 -25.77 8.74
C SER A 612 0.26 -24.34 9.15
N GLN A 613 -0.74 -23.56 9.57
CA GLN A 613 -0.51 -22.25 10.16
C GLN A 613 0.26 -22.34 11.49
N GLN A 614 0.07 -23.43 12.24
CA GLN A 614 0.80 -23.71 13.47
C GLN A 614 2.30 -23.86 13.19
N TYR A 615 2.68 -24.58 12.13
CA TYR A 615 4.07 -24.72 11.71
C TYR A 615 4.69 -23.37 11.33
N THR A 616 3.96 -22.53 10.60
CA THR A 616 4.40 -21.16 10.27
C THR A 616 4.58 -20.30 11.53
N HIS A 617 3.69 -20.44 12.51
CA HIS A 617 3.79 -19.72 13.79
C HIS A 617 5.00 -20.18 14.60
N TRP A 618 5.23 -21.49 14.66
CA TRP A 618 6.41 -22.08 15.30
C TRP A 618 7.71 -21.56 14.66
N ALA A 619 7.83 -21.59 13.33
CA ALA A 619 9.01 -21.09 12.63
C ALA A 619 9.30 -19.61 12.95
N LYS A 620 8.25 -18.77 13.02
CA LYS A 620 8.35 -17.37 13.44
C LYS A 620 8.73 -17.19 14.90
N ASN A 621 8.36 -18.13 15.78
CA ASN A 621 8.76 -18.09 17.18
C ASN A 621 10.25 -18.41 17.32
N VAL A 622 10.71 -19.47 16.66
CA VAL A 622 12.13 -19.83 16.58
C VAL A 622 12.96 -18.68 16.01
N GLU A 623 12.50 -18.04 14.93
CA GLU A 623 13.16 -16.87 14.35
C GLU A 623 13.35 -15.72 15.36
N ARG A 624 12.32 -15.43 16.17
CA ARG A 624 12.39 -14.36 17.18
C ARG A 624 13.32 -14.72 18.33
N THR A 625 13.20 -15.93 18.87
CA THR A 625 14.07 -16.40 19.95
C THR A 625 15.52 -16.43 19.48
N ALA A 626 15.80 -16.92 18.27
CA ALA A 626 17.13 -16.88 17.68
C ALA A 626 17.65 -15.45 17.45
N ALA A 627 16.78 -14.50 17.18
CA ALA A 627 17.15 -13.10 17.01
C ALA A 627 17.49 -12.41 18.33
N SER A 628 16.85 -12.77 19.45
CA SER A 628 16.99 -12.10 20.75
C SER A 628 17.89 -12.80 21.75
N GLU A 629 17.95 -14.13 21.74
CA GLU A 629 18.57 -14.93 22.82
C GLU A 629 19.87 -15.64 22.39
N VAL A 630 20.13 -15.79 21.10
CA VAL A 630 21.38 -16.41 20.59
C VAL A 630 22.48 -15.35 20.51
N GLU A 631 23.53 -15.52 21.29
CA GLU A 631 24.64 -14.57 21.38
C GLU A 631 25.51 -14.57 20.11
N ASN A 632 25.82 -15.75 19.56
CA ASN A 632 26.66 -15.88 18.37
C ASN A 632 25.92 -15.37 17.11
N PRO A 633 26.38 -14.29 16.46
CA PRO A 633 25.72 -13.72 15.29
C PRO A 633 25.66 -14.68 14.09
N GLU A 634 26.64 -15.57 13.93
CA GLU A 634 26.70 -16.53 12.83
C GLU A 634 25.70 -17.66 13.04
N THR A 635 25.64 -18.22 14.26
CA THR A 635 24.63 -19.21 14.66
C THR A 635 23.22 -18.64 14.55
N SER A 636 22.99 -17.42 15.07
CA SER A 636 21.72 -16.71 14.96
C SER A 636 21.30 -16.54 13.49
N ARG A 637 22.24 -16.14 12.62
CA ARG A 637 22.01 -16.00 11.17
C ARG A 637 21.65 -17.31 10.50
N LEU A 638 22.33 -18.41 10.83
CA LEU A 638 22.05 -19.74 10.28
C LEU A 638 20.65 -20.22 10.69
N ILE A 639 20.31 -20.14 11.98
CA ILE A 639 18.99 -20.55 12.50
C ILE A 639 17.87 -19.76 11.82
N ILE A 640 18.01 -18.42 11.74
CA ILE A 640 17.06 -17.54 11.04
C ILE A 640 16.92 -17.95 9.56
N SER A 641 18.00 -18.37 8.91
CA SER A 641 17.98 -18.82 7.52
C SER A 641 17.26 -20.15 7.36
N CYS A 642 17.55 -21.15 8.21
CA CYS A 642 16.88 -22.44 8.22
C CYS A 642 15.36 -22.29 8.39
N VAL A 643 14.89 -21.50 9.38
CA VAL A 643 13.46 -21.33 9.61
C VAL A 643 12.76 -20.57 8.49
N LYS A 644 13.45 -19.66 7.78
CA LYS A 644 12.93 -19.00 6.57
C LYS A 644 12.74 -19.99 5.43
N TYR A 645 13.70 -20.91 5.23
CA TYR A 645 13.57 -22.00 4.27
C TYR A 645 12.38 -22.90 4.61
N LEU A 646 12.26 -23.33 5.87
CA LEU A 646 11.14 -24.16 6.35
C LEU A 646 9.78 -23.47 6.19
N ALA A 647 9.68 -22.18 6.54
CA ALA A 647 8.45 -21.41 6.34
C ALA A 647 8.08 -21.31 4.86
N THR A 648 9.06 -21.10 3.98
CA THR A 648 8.83 -21.02 2.53
C THR A 648 8.42 -22.37 1.94
N PHE A 649 9.03 -23.47 2.38
CA PHE A 649 8.60 -24.82 1.97
C PHE A 649 7.18 -25.16 2.47
N ASN A 650 6.83 -24.73 3.68
CA ASN A 650 5.47 -24.89 4.19
C ASN A 650 4.45 -24.11 3.34
N GLU A 651 4.76 -22.88 2.92
CA GLU A 651 3.94 -22.11 1.96
C GLU A 651 3.86 -22.81 0.58
N ALA A 652 4.97 -23.41 0.12
CA ALA A 652 5.00 -24.16 -1.13
C ALA A 652 4.10 -25.42 -1.10
N LEU A 653 4.00 -26.11 0.04
CA LEU A 653 3.06 -27.22 0.23
C LEU A 653 1.60 -26.77 0.15
N GLU A 654 1.27 -25.61 0.74
CA GLU A 654 -0.07 -25.02 0.65
C GLU A 654 -0.40 -24.71 -0.82
N LEU A 655 0.50 -24.03 -1.54
CA LEU A 655 0.31 -23.74 -2.96
C LEU A 655 0.19 -25.01 -3.80
N ASN A 656 0.98 -26.05 -3.51
CA ASN A 656 0.92 -27.31 -4.23
C ASN A 656 -0.45 -28.00 -4.10
N SER A 657 -1.11 -27.88 -2.95
CA SER A 657 -2.47 -28.42 -2.77
C SER A 657 -3.52 -27.68 -3.62
N LEU A 658 -3.30 -26.40 -3.91
CA LEU A 658 -4.28 -25.53 -4.55
C LEU A 658 -4.05 -25.27 -6.05
N LEU A 659 -2.82 -25.33 -6.51
CA LEU A 659 -2.41 -24.90 -7.86
C LEU A 659 -1.65 -26.02 -8.59
N GLY A 660 -0.98 -25.70 -9.70
CA GLY A 660 -0.09 -26.61 -10.43
C GLY A 660 1.36 -26.59 -9.91
N ILE A 661 2.17 -27.56 -10.33
CA ILE A 661 3.60 -27.62 -9.96
C ILE A 661 4.38 -26.42 -10.54
N SER A 662 4.00 -25.95 -11.73
CA SER A 662 4.58 -24.77 -12.37
C SER A 662 4.48 -23.51 -11.49
N ASP A 663 3.36 -23.34 -10.77
CA ASP A 663 3.15 -22.23 -9.84
C ASP A 663 4.06 -22.35 -8.61
N VAL A 664 4.25 -23.56 -8.10
CA VAL A 664 5.18 -23.85 -7.01
C VAL A 664 6.61 -23.53 -7.43
N CYS A 665 7.01 -23.93 -8.64
CA CYS A 665 8.33 -23.60 -9.20
C CYS A 665 8.55 -22.10 -9.28
N ARG A 666 7.57 -21.36 -9.84
CA ARG A 666 7.61 -19.90 -9.96
C ARG A 666 7.67 -19.22 -8.59
N PHE A 667 6.92 -19.72 -7.61
CA PHE A 667 6.95 -19.23 -6.24
C PHE A 667 8.33 -19.40 -5.60
N LEU A 668 8.91 -20.61 -5.68
CA LEU A 668 10.23 -20.90 -5.11
C LEU A 668 11.33 -20.08 -5.79
N ALA A 669 11.30 -19.95 -7.11
CA ALA A 669 12.28 -19.15 -7.87
C ALA A 669 12.21 -17.65 -7.52
N ARG A 670 11.02 -17.12 -7.24
CA ARG A 670 10.86 -15.73 -6.78
C ARG A 670 11.38 -15.51 -5.36
N LYS A 671 11.21 -16.49 -4.47
CA LYS A 671 11.63 -16.42 -3.06
C LYS A 671 13.14 -16.63 -2.89
N PHE A 672 13.70 -17.58 -3.63
CA PHE A 672 15.11 -17.93 -3.65
C PHE A 672 15.66 -17.59 -5.03
N ASN A 673 16.04 -16.32 -5.23
CA ASN A 673 16.54 -15.85 -6.53
C ASN A 673 18.00 -16.31 -6.69
N PRO A 674 18.30 -17.19 -7.67
CA PRO A 674 19.64 -17.74 -7.85
C PRO A 674 20.70 -16.68 -8.17
N GLU A 675 20.35 -15.64 -8.93
CA GLU A 675 21.27 -14.59 -9.37
C GLU A 675 21.65 -13.66 -8.20
N LYS A 676 20.69 -13.34 -7.33
CA LYS A 676 20.95 -12.54 -6.13
C LYS A 676 21.74 -13.32 -5.08
N GLU A 677 21.50 -14.62 -4.98
CA GLU A 677 22.22 -15.49 -4.05
C GLU A 677 23.66 -15.73 -4.52
N GLN A 678 23.90 -15.90 -5.82
CA GLN A 678 25.26 -16.01 -6.38
C GLN A 678 26.14 -14.76 -6.15
N GLN A 679 25.53 -13.57 -6.00
CA GLN A 679 26.24 -12.32 -5.72
C GLN A 679 26.48 -12.07 -4.21
N SER A 680 25.80 -12.80 -3.32
CA SER A 680 26.01 -12.65 -1.87
C SER A 680 27.24 -13.41 -1.37
N LYS A 681 27.97 -12.81 -0.42
CA LYS A 681 28.98 -13.52 0.39
C LYS A 681 28.28 -14.51 1.33
N HIS A 682 27.92 -15.68 0.80
CA HIS A 682 27.32 -16.78 1.57
C HIS A 682 28.35 -17.47 2.45
N THR A 683 27.93 -17.79 3.68
CA THR A 683 28.70 -18.71 4.54
C THR A 683 28.64 -20.13 3.97
N PRO A 684 29.57 -21.03 4.33
CA PRO A 684 29.53 -22.42 3.89
C PRO A 684 28.17 -23.11 4.14
N GLU A 685 27.57 -22.85 5.29
CA GLU A 685 26.29 -23.42 5.73
C GLU A 685 25.12 -22.88 4.89
N GLU A 686 25.14 -21.60 4.52
CA GLU A 686 24.15 -21.02 3.60
C GLU A 686 24.25 -21.61 2.19
N ARG A 687 25.45 -22.00 1.73
CA ARG A 687 25.63 -22.67 0.43
C ARG A 687 24.98 -24.04 0.41
N GLU A 688 24.99 -24.76 1.53
CA GLU A 688 24.32 -26.06 1.63
C GLU A 688 22.80 -25.93 1.57
N LEU A 689 22.23 -24.91 2.25
CA LEU A 689 20.81 -24.58 2.11
C LEU A 689 20.44 -24.26 0.65
N PHE A 690 21.31 -23.51 -0.04
CA PHE A 690 21.12 -23.19 -1.46
C PHE A 690 21.15 -24.44 -2.37
N GLN A 691 22.01 -25.42 -2.07
CA GLN A 691 22.04 -26.69 -2.81
C GLN A 691 20.74 -27.48 -2.63
N ILE A 692 20.15 -27.48 -1.42
CA ILE A 692 18.86 -28.13 -1.15
C ILE A 692 17.77 -27.54 -2.05
N ILE A 693 17.61 -26.22 -2.07
CA ILE A 693 16.57 -25.56 -2.88
C ILE A 693 16.82 -25.74 -4.39
N SER A 694 18.07 -25.65 -4.83
CA SER A 694 18.44 -25.87 -6.24
C SER A 694 18.04 -27.28 -6.71
N LYS A 695 18.29 -28.30 -5.86
CA LYS A 695 17.88 -29.68 -6.13
C LYS A 695 16.35 -29.85 -6.11
N VAL A 696 15.63 -29.12 -5.26
CA VAL A 696 14.15 -29.11 -5.29
C VAL A 696 13.66 -28.52 -6.61
N GLN A 697 14.13 -27.33 -6.99
CA GLN A 697 13.71 -26.64 -8.22
C GLN A 697 13.94 -27.49 -9.47
N LYS A 698 15.10 -28.16 -9.58
CA LYS A 698 15.39 -29.07 -10.69
C LYS A 698 14.38 -30.21 -10.78
N ASN A 699 14.16 -30.91 -9.67
CA ASN A 699 13.23 -32.05 -9.63
C ASN A 699 11.79 -31.63 -9.94
N LEU A 700 11.33 -30.50 -9.39
CA LEU A 700 9.98 -30.00 -9.67
C LEU A 700 9.80 -29.63 -11.15
N GLY A 701 10.84 -29.13 -11.81
CA GLY A 701 10.83 -28.87 -13.26
C GLY A 701 10.64 -30.13 -14.11
N GLU A 702 11.15 -31.28 -13.65
CA GLU A 702 10.92 -32.58 -14.29
C GLU A 702 9.50 -33.10 -14.00
N TYR A 703 9.04 -33.03 -12.75
CA TYR A 703 7.71 -33.51 -12.36
C TYR A 703 6.58 -32.72 -13.02
N ASN A 704 6.78 -31.42 -13.25
CA ASN A 704 5.80 -30.56 -13.93
C ASN A 704 5.49 -31.00 -15.37
N LYS A 705 6.34 -31.83 -15.99
CA LYS A 705 6.11 -32.36 -17.34
C LYS A 705 5.22 -33.62 -17.34
N SER A 706 4.98 -34.21 -16.18
CA SER A 706 4.19 -35.44 -16.06
C SER A 706 2.70 -35.11 -15.95
N GLU A 707 1.89 -35.75 -16.80
CA GLU A 707 0.44 -35.58 -16.82
C GLU A 707 -0.22 -36.08 -15.51
N ASP A 708 0.31 -37.18 -14.95
CA ASP A 708 -0.19 -37.78 -13.70
C ASP A 708 0.02 -36.90 -12.46
N GLN A 709 0.79 -35.81 -12.60
CA GLN A 709 1.09 -34.87 -11.52
C GLN A 709 0.25 -33.58 -11.58
N LYS A 710 -0.72 -33.51 -12.51
CA LYS A 710 -1.69 -32.41 -12.58
C LYS A 710 -2.60 -32.38 -11.35
N ASN A 711 -3.11 -31.19 -11.02
CA ASN A 711 -4.02 -31.03 -9.90
C ASN A 711 -5.47 -31.32 -10.34
N PRO A 712 -6.11 -32.40 -9.85
CA PRO A 712 -7.44 -32.78 -10.29
C PRO A 712 -8.50 -31.71 -9.95
N ASN A 713 -8.29 -30.90 -8.92
CA ASN A 713 -9.26 -29.88 -8.52
C ASN A 713 -9.32 -28.71 -9.51
N LEU A 714 -8.21 -28.41 -10.19
CA LEU A 714 -8.17 -27.38 -11.24
C LEU A 714 -8.96 -27.83 -12.47
N GLU A 715 -8.88 -29.12 -12.82
CA GLU A 715 -9.67 -29.71 -13.90
C GLU A 715 -11.16 -29.69 -13.56
N ILE A 716 -11.53 -30.15 -12.35
CA ILE A 716 -12.91 -30.11 -11.85
C ILE A 716 -13.45 -28.68 -11.92
N MET A 717 -12.69 -27.68 -11.46
CA MET A 717 -13.11 -26.27 -11.52
C MET A 717 -13.28 -25.80 -12.96
N SER A 718 -12.32 -26.08 -13.84
CA SER A 718 -12.39 -25.63 -15.23
C SER A 718 -13.59 -26.24 -15.97
N LYS A 719 -13.85 -27.54 -15.77
CA LYS A 719 -15.01 -28.22 -16.32
C LYS A 719 -16.31 -27.63 -15.77
N LEU A 720 -16.39 -27.46 -14.45
CA LEU A 720 -17.54 -26.87 -13.79
C LEU A 720 -17.87 -25.47 -14.34
N LEU A 721 -16.85 -24.62 -14.53
CA LEU A 721 -17.04 -23.29 -15.11
C LEU A 721 -17.52 -23.36 -16.56
N ARG A 722 -16.95 -24.24 -17.40
CA ARG A 722 -17.42 -24.44 -18.79
C ARG A 722 -18.87 -24.89 -18.81
N ASP A 723 -19.18 -25.96 -18.09
CA ASP A 723 -20.50 -26.60 -18.06
C ASP A 723 -21.59 -25.61 -17.61
N MET A 724 -21.28 -24.65 -16.73
CA MET A 724 -22.25 -23.68 -16.25
C MET A 724 -22.29 -22.36 -17.03
N LEU A 725 -21.19 -21.93 -17.65
CA LEU A 725 -21.15 -20.67 -18.42
C LEU A 725 -21.56 -20.86 -19.87
N LEU A 726 -21.41 -22.06 -20.42
CA LEU A 726 -21.77 -22.42 -21.80
C LEU A 726 -23.11 -23.19 -21.87
N ASP A 727 -23.82 -23.33 -20.76
CA ASP A 727 -25.14 -23.98 -20.74
C ASP A 727 -26.13 -23.14 -21.57
N GLU A 728 -26.61 -23.72 -22.67
CA GLU A 728 -27.54 -23.06 -23.61
C GLU A 728 -28.87 -22.67 -22.95
N ASN A 729 -29.20 -23.25 -21.78
CA ASN A 729 -30.39 -22.89 -21.00
C ASN A 729 -30.17 -21.70 -20.04
N GLN A 730 -28.94 -21.17 -19.95
CA GLN A 730 -28.61 -19.97 -19.18
C GLN A 730 -28.54 -18.73 -20.08
N ASP A 731 -28.72 -17.54 -19.49
CA ASP A 731 -28.54 -16.27 -20.21
C ASP A 731 -27.13 -16.18 -20.80
N GLN A 732 -27.00 -15.66 -22.04
CA GLN A 732 -25.72 -15.37 -22.69
C GLN A 732 -24.84 -14.36 -21.91
N GLU A 733 -25.37 -13.74 -20.85
CA GLU A 733 -24.65 -12.86 -19.92
C GLU A 733 -24.22 -13.55 -18.61
N SER A 734 -24.07 -14.88 -18.63
CA SER A 734 -23.68 -15.64 -17.45
C SER A 734 -22.26 -15.26 -17.00
N ARG A 735 -22.13 -14.92 -15.72
CA ARG A 735 -20.86 -14.46 -15.13
C ARG A 735 -20.52 -15.25 -13.87
N ALA A 736 -19.23 -15.53 -13.68
CA ALA A 736 -18.71 -16.26 -12.53
C ALA A 736 -17.73 -15.45 -11.69
N LEU A 737 -17.82 -15.61 -10.37
CA LEU A 737 -16.91 -15.03 -9.39
C LEU A 737 -16.29 -16.14 -8.54
N VAL A 738 -14.97 -16.29 -8.62
CA VAL A 738 -14.20 -17.30 -7.90
C VAL A 738 -13.43 -16.64 -6.75
N PHE A 739 -13.79 -16.96 -5.51
CA PHE A 739 -13.12 -16.47 -4.32
C PHE A 739 -11.96 -17.38 -3.89
N VAL A 740 -10.82 -16.76 -3.62
CA VAL A 740 -9.63 -17.42 -3.04
C VAL A 740 -9.10 -16.63 -1.84
N LYS A 741 -8.39 -17.32 -0.95
CA LYS A 741 -7.86 -16.72 0.28
C LYS A 741 -6.66 -15.79 0.04
N ALA A 742 -5.74 -16.17 -0.83
CA ALA A 742 -4.44 -15.50 -1.01
C ALA A 742 -4.30 -14.90 -2.42
N ARG A 743 -3.58 -13.78 -2.53
CA ARG A 743 -3.36 -13.09 -3.81
C ARG A 743 -2.46 -13.83 -4.79
N ALA A 744 -1.44 -14.50 -4.28
CA ALA A 744 -0.59 -15.37 -5.09
C ALA A 744 -1.46 -16.44 -5.78
N THR A 745 -2.37 -17.08 -5.02
CA THR A 745 -3.35 -18.02 -5.55
C THR A 745 -4.30 -17.36 -6.53
N CYS A 746 -4.78 -16.14 -6.25
CA CYS A 746 -5.66 -15.39 -7.14
C CYS A 746 -5.03 -15.15 -8.52
N THR A 747 -3.77 -14.70 -8.54
CA THR A 747 -3.05 -14.47 -9.80
C THR A 747 -2.82 -15.78 -10.55
N SER A 748 -2.22 -16.78 -9.89
CA SER A 748 -1.93 -18.07 -10.55
C SER A 748 -3.19 -18.78 -11.04
N LEU A 749 -4.28 -18.76 -10.26
CA LEU A 749 -5.53 -19.39 -10.66
C LEU A 749 -6.18 -18.66 -11.83
N ALA A 750 -6.17 -17.32 -11.83
CA ALA A 750 -6.66 -16.54 -12.97
C ALA A 750 -5.87 -16.84 -14.24
N ASP A 751 -4.54 -16.87 -14.16
CA ASP A 751 -3.67 -17.20 -15.30
C ASP A 751 -3.96 -18.62 -15.83
N TYR A 752 -4.08 -19.61 -14.92
CA TYR A 752 -4.44 -20.98 -15.29
C TYR A 752 -5.80 -21.05 -15.98
N LEU A 753 -6.84 -20.47 -15.38
CA LEU A 753 -8.20 -20.52 -15.91
C LEU A 753 -8.29 -19.77 -17.25
N ASN A 754 -7.62 -18.63 -17.39
CA ASN A 754 -7.58 -17.89 -18.65
C ASN A 754 -6.96 -18.75 -19.76
N ASN A 755 -5.85 -19.45 -19.49
CA ASN A 755 -5.22 -20.33 -20.48
C ASN A 755 -6.10 -21.52 -20.86
N VAL A 756 -6.84 -22.09 -19.91
CA VAL A 756 -7.67 -23.28 -20.15
C VAL A 756 -9.00 -22.94 -20.82
N LEU A 757 -9.59 -21.79 -20.47
CA LEU A 757 -10.92 -21.36 -20.91
C LEU A 757 -10.89 -20.40 -22.11
N CYS A 758 -9.72 -19.89 -22.51
CA CYS A 758 -9.61 -18.96 -23.65
C CYS A 758 -10.15 -19.56 -24.96
N ASN A 759 -10.01 -20.87 -25.16
CA ASN A 759 -10.52 -21.57 -26.35
C ASN A 759 -12.05 -21.57 -26.45
N ASP A 760 -12.74 -21.33 -25.33
CA ASP A 760 -14.20 -21.25 -25.26
C ASP A 760 -14.70 -19.79 -25.30
N ASN A 761 -13.83 -18.83 -25.63
CA ASN A 761 -14.08 -17.37 -25.54
C ASN A 761 -14.43 -16.86 -24.13
N LEU A 762 -14.16 -17.65 -23.09
CA LEU A 762 -14.40 -17.29 -21.70
C LEU A 762 -13.16 -16.61 -21.11
N ARG A 763 -13.10 -15.28 -21.21
CA ARG A 763 -11.99 -14.50 -20.67
C ARG A 763 -12.03 -14.43 -19.14
N VAL A 764 -10.88 -14.61 -18.51
CA VAL A 764 -10.73 -14.62 -17.06
C VAL A 764 -9.76 -13.54 -16.61
N HIS A 765 -10.12 -12.80 -15.56
CA HIS A 765 -9.22 -11.79 -14.97
C HIS A 765 -9.18 -11.88 -13.45
N LYS A 766 -8.12 -11.33 -12.84
CA LYS A 766 -7.94 -11.28 -11.38
C LYS A 766 -8.46 -9.97 -10.78
N LEU A 767 -8.88 -10.03 -9.52
CA LEU A 767 -9.25 -8.88 -8.70
C LEU A 767 -8.62 -8.99 -7.29
N THR A 768 -7.60 -8.15 -7.02
CA THR A 768 -6.86 -8.16 -5.75
C THR A 768 -6.83 -6.78 -5.10
N GLY A 769 -6.54 -6.71 -3.80
CA GLY A 769 -6.48 -5.45 -3.04
C GLY A 769 -5.22 -4.61 -3.30
N LYS A 770 -5.23 -3.35 -2.83
CA LYS A 770 -4.19 -2.34 -3.08
C LYS A 770 -2.84 -2.56 -2.38
N ALA A 771 -2.83 -3.21 -1.21
CA ALA A 771 -1.65 -3.17 -0.33
C ALA A 771 -0.49 -3.96 -0.92
N ALA A 772 0.63 -3.35 -1.32
CA ALA A 772 1.78 -4.10 -1.84
C ALA A 772 2.44 -4.95 -0.73
N THR A 773 2.67 -6.23 -0.99
CA THR A 773 3.61 -7.07 -0.22
C THR A 773 4.91 -7.19 -1.00
N PRO A 774 6.08 -7.40 -0.35
CA PRO A 774 7.33 -7.62 -1.07
C PRO A 774 7.19 -8.80 -2.05
N GLY A 775 7.16 -8.51 -3.35
CA GLY A 775 7.00 -9.50 -4.43
C GLY A 775 5.60 -9.64 -5.03
N ASP A 776 4.58 -8.92 -4.54
CA ASP A 776 3.21 -8.89 -5.10
C ASP A 776 2.63 -7.48 -4.94
N GLU A 777 2.45 -6.76 -6.04
CA GLU A 777 2.16 -5.33 -6.06
C GLU A 777 0.67 -4.99 -5.87
N GLY A 778 -0.21 -5.99 -5.74
CA GLY A 778 -1.66 -5.78 -5.67
C GLY A 778 -2.20 -5.14 -6.95
N MET A 779 -3.42 -4.61 -6.90
CA MET A 779 -3.99 -3.80 -8.00
C MET A 779 -4.20 -2.35 -7.55
N THR A 780 -3.94 -1.41 -8.46
CA THR A 780 -4.30 0.00 -8.25
C THR A 780 -5.81 0.18 -8.28
N GLU A 781 -6.29 1.34 -7.80
CA GLU A 781 -7.73 1.63 -7.82
C GLU A 781 -8.27 1.74 -9.25
N ALA A 782 -7.52 2.40 -10.14
CA ALA A 782 -7.90 2.52 -11.54
C ALA A 782 -8.00 1.14 -12.21
N GLU A 783 -7.05 0.25 -11.95
CA GLU A 783 -7.09 -1.14 -12.44
C GLU A 783 -8.30 -1.92 -11.91
N GLN A 784 -8.65 -1.76 -10.63
CA GLN A 784 -9.84 -2.40 -10.06
C GLN A 784 -11.12 -1.90 -10.73
N THR A 785 -11.25 -0.58 -10.90
CA THR A 785 -12.42 0.03 -11.55
C THR A 785 -12.55 -0.40 -13.00
N ASP A 786 -11.46 -0.38 -13.78
CA ASP A 786 -11.43 -0.85 -15.16
C ASP A 786 -11.81 -2.35 -15.25
N THR A 787 -11.21 -3.19 -14.40
CA THR A 787 -11.51 -4.63 -14.36
C THR A 787 -12.99 -4.89 -14.07
N LEU A 788 -13.59 -4.14 -13.15
CA LEU A 788 -15.01 -4.27 -12.82
C LEU A 788 -15.93 -3.74 -13.92
N ALA A 789 -15.56 -2.67 -14.62
CA ALA A 789 -16.31 -2.17 -15.77
C ALA A 789 -16.31 -3.20 -16.91
N LYS A 790 -15.14 -3.79 -17.20
CA LYS A 790 -14.97 -4.87 -18.18
C LYS A 790 -15.75 -6.12 -17.82
N PHE A 791 -15.75 -6.51 -16.54
CA PHE A 791 -16.59 -7.60 -16.06
C PHE A 791 -18.09 -7.28 -16.16
N ALA A 792 -18.50 -6.05 -15.84
CA ALA A 792 -19.90 -5.62 -15.98
C ALA A 792 -20.38 -5.66 -17.44
N SER A 793 -19.52 -5.26 -18.38
CA SER A 793 -19.79 -5.28 -19.82
C SER A 793 -19.83 -6.68 -20.44
N GLY A 794 -19.41 -7.72 -19.70
CA GLY A 794 -19.30 -9.09 -20.22
C GLY A 794 -17.98 -9.39 -20.94
N GLU A 795 -17.06 -8.43 -21.04
CA GLU A 795 -15.72 -8.67 -21.59
C GLU A 795 -14.97 -9.77 -20.81
N TYR A 796 -15.09 -9.76 -19.49
CA TYR A 796 -14.62 -10.86 -18.63
C TYR A 796 -15.81 -11.71 -18.19
N ALA A 797 -15.78 -13.00 -18.50
CA ALA A 797 -16.81 -13.95 -18.06
C ALA A 797 -16.56 -14.43 -16.63
N VAL A 798 -15.28 -14.48 -16.22
CA VAL A 798 -14.86 -14.97 -14.89
C VAL A 798 -13.95 -13.96 -14.21
N LEU A 799 -14.25 -13.63 -12.96
CA LEU A 799 -13.31 -12.95 -12.07
C LEU A 799 -12.83 -13.89 -10.98
N VAL A 800 -11.51 -13.99 -10.82
CA VAL A 800 -10.90 -14.60 -9.63
C VAL A 800 -10.56 -13.50 -8.66
N SER A 801 -11.15 -13.51 -7.46
CA SER A 801 -11.01 -12.46 -6.47
C SER A 801 -10.53 -12.97 -5.12
N THR A 802 -9.81 -12.12 -4.40
CA THR A 802 -9.65 -12.28 -2.94
C THR A 802 -10.88 -11.77 -2.19
N SER A 803 -10.82 -11.70 -0.85
CA SER A 803 -11.91 -11.15 -0.01
C SER A 803 -12.35 -9.72 -0.40
N VAL A 804 -11.54 -9.00 -1.17
CA VAL A 804 -11.87 -7.68 -1.75
C VAL A 804 -13.14 -7.71 -2.60
N GLY A 805 -13.40 -8.83 -3.28
CA GLY A 805 -14.65 -8.97 -4.07
C GLY A 805 -15.86 -9.35 -3.23
N GLY A 806 -15.65 -9.84 -2.00
CA GLY A 806 -16.73 -10.15 -1.06
C GLY A 806 -17.22 -8.88 -0.39
N GLU A 807 -16.28 -8.08 0.11
CA GLU A 807 -16.51 -6.88 0.91
C GLU A 807 -15.83 -5.64 0.32
N GLY A 808 -16.57 -4.53 0.23
CA GLY A 808 -15.95 -3.22 0.01
C GLY A 808 -15.73 -2.81 -1.46
N ILE A 809 -16.24 -3.58 -2.42
CA ILE A 809 -16.39 -3.16 -3.81
C ILE A 809 -17.73 -3.70 -4.35
N ASP A 810 -18.38 -2.92 -5.21
CA ASP A 810 -19.65 -3.32 -5.83
C ASP A 810 -19.36 -4.12 -7.09
N ILE A 811 -19.43 -5.44 -6.96
CA ILE A 811 -19.31 -6.35 -8.09
C ILE A 811 -20.71 -6.53 -8.68
N PRO A 812 -20.87 -6.41 -10.02
CA PRO A 812 -22.10 -6.77 -10.71
C PRO A 812 -22.63 -8.14 -10.29
N ASP A 813 -23.95 -8.28 -10.20
CA ASP A 813 -24.55 -9.58 -9.85
C ASP A 813 -24.14 -10.66 -10.86
N CYS A 814 -23.76 -11.81 -10.29
CA CYS A 814 -23.24 -12.98 -10.98
C CYS A 814 -24.24 -14.13 -10.92
N ASN A 815 -24.11 -15.10 -11.83
CA ASN A 815 -24.87 -16.35 -11.82
C ASN A 815 -24.15 -17.38 -10.95
N ILE A 816 -22.82 -17.36 -10.94
CA ILE A 816 -22.01 -18.41 -10.33
C ILE A 816 -21.05 -17.76 -9.34
N VAL A 817 -21.05 -18.26 -8.10
CA VAL A 817 -20.03 -17.93 -7.09
C VAL A 817 -19.33 -19.22 -6.68
N ILE A 818 -18.01 -19.28 -6.77
CA ILE A 818 -17.21 -20.44 -6.35
C ILE A 818 -16.24 -20.01 -5.24
N ASN A 819 -16.37 -20.57 -4.05
CA ASN A 819 -15.40 -20.40 -2.98
C ASN A 819 -14.35 -21.52 -3.06
N TYR A 820 -13.15 -21.21 -3.55
CA TYR A 820 -12.08 -22.19 -3.78
C TYR A 820 -11.11 -22.29 -2.60
N ASN A 821 -11.18 -23.42 -1.91
CA ASN A 821 -10.60 -23.71 -0.60
C ASN A 821 -10.66 -22.52 0.36
N TYR A 822 -11.80 -21.82 0.35
CA TYR A 822 -12.01 -20.60 1.10
C TYR A 822 -13.33 -20.65 1.86
N ALA A 823 -13.25 -20.53 3.18
CA ALA A 823 -14.39 -20.35 4.06
C ALA A 823 -14.08 -19.19 5.01
N GLY A 824 -14.93 -18.17 4.97
CA GLY A 824 -14.86 -17.00 5.85
C GLY A 824 -15.59 -17.22 7.16
N ASN A 825 -15.91 -16.13 7.85
CA ASN A 825 -16.91 -16.15 8.92
C ASN A 825 -18.34 -16.03 8.32
N GLU A 826 -19.35 -16.01 9.17
CA GLU A 826 -20.76 -15.89 8.78
C GLU A 826 -21.08 -14.62 7.98
N ILE A 827 -20.39 -13.51 8.29
CA ILE A 827 -20.58 -12.23 7.61
C ILE A 827 -20.06 -12.33 6.17
N THR A 828 -18.80 -12.74 6.01
CA THR A 828 -18.16 -12.90 4.72
C THR A 828 -18.90 -13.94 3.87
N LYS A 829 -19.40 -15.03 4.47
CA LYS A 829 -20.25 -16.01 3.77
C LYS A 829 -21.51 -15.36 3.19
N ILE A 830 -22.29 -14.65 4.01
CA ILE A 830 -23.52 -13.97 3.57
C ILE A 830 -23.22 -12.96 2.45
N GLN A 831 -22.12 -12.22 2.54
CA GLN A 831 -21.73 -11.25 1.52
C GLN A 831 -21.26 -11.90 0.21
N MET A 832 -20.44 -12.96 0.26
CA MET A 832 -19.96 -13.69 -0.92
C MET A 832 -21.10 -14.40 -1.65
N THR A 833 -21.91 -15.17 -0.91
CA THR A 833 -23.13 -15.80 -1.45
C THR A 833 -24.07 -14.75 -2.03
N GLY A 834 -24.09 -13.57 -1.40
CA GLY A 834 -24.82 -12.40 -1.85
C GLY A 834 -24.45 -11.83 -3.22
N ARG A 835 -23.37 -12.29 -3.86
CA ARG A 835 -22.99 -11.89 -5.24
C ARG A 835 -23.62 -12.77 -6.31
N GLY A 836 -24.15 -13.95 -5.95
CA GLY A 836 -24.77 -14.91 -6.87
C GLY A 836 -26.27 -14.71 -7.06
N ARG A 837 -26.74 -13.46 -7.21
CA ARG A 837 -28.17 -13.10 -7.14
C ARG A 837 -28.90 -13.05 -8.48
N LYS A 838 -28.22 -13.29 -9.61
CA LYS A 838 -28.93 -13.47 -10.89
C LYS A 838 -29.86 -14.69 -10.78
N LYS A 839 -31.00 -14.65 -11.47
CA LYS A 839 -32.01 -15.72 -11.44
C LYS A 839 -31.35 -17.06 -11.79
N GLY A 840 -31.59 -18.09 -10.97
CA GLY A 840 -30.95 -19.40 -11.13
C GLY A 840 -29.51 -19.47 -10.59
N GLY A 841 -29.09 -18.49 -9.79
CA GLY A 841 -27.74 -18.41 -9.26
C GLY A 841 -27.31 -19.60 -8.40
N LYS A 842 -26.03 -19.96 -8.48
CA LYS A 842 -25.41 -21.06 -7.75
C LYS A 842 -24.23 -20.57 -6.91
N ASN A 843 -24.13 -21.05 -5.67
CA ASN A 843 -23.01 -20.84 -4.77
C ASN A 843 -22.32 -22.18 -4.53
N ILE A 844 -21.05 -22.32 -4.89
CA ILE A 844 -20.32 -23.58 -4.82
C ILE A 844 -19.16 -23.43 -3.85
N VAL A 845 -19.11 -24.27 -2.83
CA VAL A 845 -17.98 -24.33 -1.90
C VAL A 845 -17.12 -25.53 -2.27
N MET A 846 -15.96 -25.28 -2.88
CA MET A 846 -14.97 -26.30 -3.20
C MET A 846 -13.87 -26.26 -2.14
N GLY A 847 -13.72 -27.30 -1.33
CA GLY A 847 -12.74 -27.27 -0.24
C GLY A 847 -12.36 -28.65 0.30
N TYR A 848 -11.24 -28.69 1.03
CA TYR A 848 -10.90 -29.84 1.87
C TYR A 848 -11.79 -29.89 3.12
N GLU A 849 -11.78 -31.03 3.84
CA GLU A 849 -12.65 -31.25 5.01
C GLU A 849 -12.61 -30.10 6.03
N LYS A 850 -11.40 -29.66 6.40
CA LYS A 850 -11.21 -28.53 7.33
C LYS A 850 -11.94 -27.26 6.88
N THR A 851 -11.93 -26.96 5.58
CA THR A 851 -12.60 -25.78 5.01
C THR A 851 -14.11 -25.98 4.96
N LEU A 852 -14.59 -27.17 4.60
CA LEU A 852 -16.01 -27.50 4.58
C LEU A 852 -16.63 -27.43 5.98
N ASP A 853 -15.90 -27.83 7.02
CA ASP A 853 -16.37 -27.72 8.40
C ASP A 853 -16.48 -26.27 8.89
N VAL A 854 -15.52 -25.41 8.50
CA VAL A 854 -15.60 -23.97 8.77
C VAL A 854 -16.80 -23.34 8.05
N ASP A 855 -17.09 -23.78 6.82
CA ASP A 855 -18.27 -23.33 6.08
C ASP A 855 -19.59 -23.77 6.75
N LYS A 856 -19.68 -25.03 7.20
CA LYS A 856 -20.83 -25.53 8.00
C LYS A 856 -21.04 -24.68 9.26
N LEU A 857 -19.97 -24.41 10.00
CA LEU A 857 -20.03 -23.58 11.20
C LEU A 857 -20.50 -22.15 10.88
N SER A 858 -20.06 -21.59 9.76
CA SER A 858 -20.47 -20.25 9.31
C SER A 858 -21.94 -20.20 8.92
N THR A 859 -22.49 -21.25 8.27
CA THR A 859 -23.93 -21.39 8.03
C THR A 859 -24.70 -21.41 9.35
N TYR A 860 -24.26 -22.22 10.31
CA TYR A 860 -24.89 -22.33 11.62
C TYR A 860 -24.92 -20.97 12.36
N LYS A 861 -23.79 -20.25 12.36
CA LYS A 861 -23.69 -18.91 12.93
C LYS A 861 -24.58 -17.87 12.23
N GLY A 862 -24.75 -17.98 10.91
CA GLY A 862 -25.70 -17.16 10.16
C GLY A 862 -27.14 -17.38 10.64
N ALA A 863 -27.56 -18.64 10.84
CA ALA A 863 -28.88 -18.95 11.40
C ALA A 863 -29.04 -18.45 12.84
N MET A 864 -28.02 -18.62 13.68
CA MET A 864 -27.97 -18.10 15.05
C MET A 864 -28.17 -16.58 15.09
N MET A 865 -27.55 -15.84 14.15
CA MET A 865 -27.73 -14.38 14.04
C MET A 865 -29.21 -14.01 13.87
N TYR A 866 -29.91 -14.63 12.92
CA TYR A 866 -31.31 -14.34 12.67
C TYR A 866 -32.19 -14.68 13.88
N ARG A 867 -31.93 -15.82 14.55
CA ARG A 867 -32.64 -16.17 15.79
C ARG A 867 -32.41 -15.13 16.89
N ALA A 868 -31.17 -14.67 17.08
CA ALA A 868 -30.83 -13.63 18.04
C ALA A 868 -31.51 -12.29 17.73
N MET A 869 -31.59 -11.90 16.45
CA MET A 869 -32.30 -10.68 16.03
C MET A 869 -33.80 -10.76 16.35
N GLU A 870 -34.43 -11.91 16.09
CA GLU A 870 -35.84 -12.14 16.44
C GLU A 870 -36.06 -12.12 17.96
N SER A 871 -35.12 -12.65 18.74
CA SER A 871 -35.16 -12.55 20.21
C SER A 871 -35.05 -11.10 20.69
N ILE A 872 -34.16 -10.29 20.10
CA ILE A 872 -33.98 -8.87 20.47
C ILE A 872 -35.26 -8.07 20.26
N LYS A 873 -35.98 -8.30 19.16
CA LYS A 873 -37.25 -7.62 18.87
C LYS A 873 -38.34 -7.90 19.91
N LYS A 874 -38.27 -9.05 20.59
CA LYS A 874 -39.20 -9.46 21.66
C LYS A 874 -38.83 -8.89 23.03
N ILE A 875 -37.63 -8.32 23.18
CA ILE A 875 -37.19 -7.71 24.44
C ILE A 875 -37.98 -6.41 24.67
N ASP A 876 -38.49 -6.24 25.89
CA ASP A 876 -39.11 -4.98 26.32
C ASP A 876 -38.17 -3.78 26.06
N PRO A 877 -38.65 -2.70 25.40
CA PRO A 877 -37.81 -1.56 25.02
C PRO A 877 -37.04 -0.92 26.18
N ARG A 878 -37.62 -0.85 27.39
CA ARG A 878 -36.92 -0.29 28.57
C ARG A 878 -35.79 -1.20 29.03
N SER A 879 -35.98 -2.51 28.91
CA SER A 879 -34.98 -3.52 29.25
C SER A 879 -33.84 -3.54 28.24
N LEU A 880 -34.15 -3.44 26.94
CA LEU A 880 -33.14 -3.28 25.88
C LEU A 880 -32.32 -2.01 26.07
N GLN A 881 -32.97 -0.87 26.35
CA GLN A 881 -32.28 0.39 26.62
C GLN A 881 -31.33 0.31 27.82
N ARG A 882 -31.72 -0.41 28.89
CA ARG A 882 -30.86 -0.65 30.05
C ARG A 882 -29.62 -1.47 29.67
N LYS A 883 -29.79 -2.56 28.91
CA LYS A 883 -28.67 -3.37 28.41
C LYS A 883 -27.72 -2.56 27.53
N VAL A 884 -28.27 -1.79 26.58
CA VAL A 884 -27.47 -0.92 25.70
C VAL A 884 -26.62 0.07 26.51
N LYS A 885 -27.21 0.74 27.49
CA LYS A 885 -26.47 1.67 28.38
C LYS A 885 -25.38 0.96 29.20
N LEU A 886 -25.60 -0.29 29.61
CA LEU A 886 -24.60 -1.07 30.34
C LEU A 886 -23.37 -1.33 29.45
N PHE A 887 -23.58 -1.85 28.24
CA PHE A 887 -22.50 -2.09 27.29
C PHE A 887 -21.75 -0.79 26.90
N GLN A 888 -22.45 0.34 26.78
CA GLN A 888 -21.81 1.63 26.54
C GLN A 888 -20.85 2.02 27.68
N LYS A 889 -21.29 1.88 28.95
CA LYS A 889 -20.45 2.15 30.12
C LYS A 889 -19.23 1.24 30.19
N GLU A 890 -19.38 -0.03 29.83
CA GLU A 890 -18.26 -0.97 29.77
C GLU A 890 -17.26 -0.57 28.68
N GLU A 891 -17.72 -0.21 27.48
CA GLU A 891 -16.85 0.16 26.37
C GLU A 891 -16.08 1.45 26.66
N ILE A 892 -16.72 2.44 27.27
CA ILE A 892 -16.07 3.67 27.72
C ILE A 892 -15.03 3.36 28.81
N SER A 893 -15.39 2.58 29.83
CA SER A 893 -14.46 2.17 30.89
C SER A 893 -13.23 1.44 30.33
N LYS A 894 -13.44 0.55 29.34
CA LYS A 894 -12.35 -0.16 28.65
C LYS A 894 -11.44 0.81 27.89
N GLN A 895 -12.00 1.84 27.27
CA GLN A 895 -11.21 2.87 26.58
C GLN A 895 -10.39 3.70 27.57
N GLU A 896 -11.00 4.22 28.63
CA GLU A 896 -10.30 5.00 29.66
C GLU A 896 -9.20 4.19 30.37
N PHE A 897 -9.40 2.87 30.53
CA PHE A 897 -8.34 1.99 31.02
C PHE A 897 -7.18 1.89 30.02
N ARG A 898 -7.45 1.73 28.72
CA ARG A 898 -6.41 1.69 27.69
C ARG A 898 -5.63 2.99 27.62
N ASP A 899 -6.31 4.12 27.69
CA ASP A 899 -5.68 5.44 27.65
C ASP A 899 -4.73 5.60 28.84
N ARG A 900 -5.16 5.24 30.06
CA ARG A 900 -4.31 5.23 31.26
C ARG A 900 -3.13 4.26 31.18
N VAL A 901 -3.33 3.07 30.60
CA VAL A 901 -2.22 2.11 30.37
C VAL A 901 -1.22 2.69 29.38
N LEU A 902 -1.68 3.33 28.32
CA LEU A 902 -0.82 3.96 27.32
C LEU A 902 -0.04 5.13 27.93
N GLU A 903 -0.70 6.01 28.68
CA GLU A 903 -0.06 7.10 29.42
C GLU A 903 1.01 6.58 30.37
N LYS A 904 0.70 5.50 31.12
CA LYS A 904 1.67 4.86 32.01
C LYS A 904 2.82 4.20 31.25
N GLN A 905 2.56 3.57 30.12
CA GLN A 905 3.63 3.02 29.27
C GLN A 905 4.54 4.13 28.75
N ILE A 906 3.97 5.25 28.33
CA ILE A 906 4.74 6.42 27.90
C ILE A 906 5.58 6.98 29.06
N CYS A 907 5.03 7.10 30.27
CA CYS A 907 5.77 7.63 31.42
C CYS A 907 6.85 6.67 31.96
N MET A 908 6.71 5.36 31.70
CA MET A 908 7.69 4.33 32.09
C MET A 908 8.84 4.17 31.09
N LYS A 909 8.73 4.74 29.88
CA LYS A 909 9.82 4.70 28.90
C LYS A 909 11.04 5.42 29.46
N LYS A 910 12.17 4.73 29.51
CA LYS A 910 13.42 5.30 30.01
C LYS A 910 14.01 6.26 28.97
N LYS A 911 14.59 7.37 29.43
CA LYS A 911 15.65 8.09 28.71
C LYS A 911 16.96 7.37 29.02
N GLY A 912 17.68 6.91 28.01
CA GLY A 912 18.90 6.10 28.16
C GLY A 912 19.23 5.35 26.86
N GLN A 913 20.52 5.17 26.56
CA GLN A 913 21.04 4.86 25.23
C GLN A 913 20.69 3.42 24.79
N PHE A 914 19.68 3.26 23.95
CA PHE A 914 19.44 2.00 23.24
C PHE A 914 20.18 2.01 21.91
N LYS A 915 20.67 0.86 21.45
CA LYS A 915 21.26 0.72 20.11
C LYS A 915 20.36 -0.08 19.19
N LEU A 916 20.19 0.39 17.96
CA LEU A 916 19.51 -0.36 16.92
C LEU A 916 20.54 -1.17 16.15
N CYS A 917 20.34 -2.49 16.10
CA CYS A 917 21.17 -3.42 15.34
C CYS A 917 20.37 -4.02 14.20
N CYS A 918 21.00 -4.29 13.06
CA CYS A 918 20.34 -4.96 11.94
C CYS A 918 19.76 -6.32 12.35
N TYR A 919 18.50 -6.59 11.99
CA TYR A 919 17.87 -7.84 12.34
C TYR A 919 18.53 -9.08 11.73
N LYS A 920 19.10 -8.98 10.52
CA LYS A 920 19.72 -10.14 9.82
C LYS A 920 21.18 -10.39 10.20
N CYS A 921 22.02 -9.34 10.26
CA CYS A 921 23.47 -9.52 10.47
C CYS A 921 23.97 -8.93 11.79
N SER A 922 23.08 -8.45 12.65
CA SER A 922 23.37 -7.88 13.98
C SER A 922 24.41 -6.75 13.98
N VAL A 923 24.68 -6.10 12.83
CA VAL A 923 25.57 -4.92 12.78
C VAL A 923 24.88 -3.79 13.52
N GLU A 924 25.60 -3.09 14.40
CA GLU A 924 25.09 -1.87 15.05
C GLU A 924 24.87 -0.81 13.97
N VAL A 925 23.77 -0.05 14.10
CA VAL A 925 23.31 0.88 13.07
C VAL A 925 23.30 2.31 13.58
N ILE A 926 22.51 2.59 14.63
CA ILE A 926 22.38 3.94 15.22
C ILE A 926 22.07 3.84 16.71
N ASP A 927 22.32 4.93 17.43
CA ASP A 927 21.79 5.12 18.77
C ASP A 927 20.31 5.52 18.71
N GLY A 928 19.55 5.13 19.73
CA GLY A 928 18.12 5.42 19.84
C GLY A 928 17.85 6.92 20.02
N GLU A 929 18.87 7.67 20.44
CA GLU A 929 18.87 9.13 20.53
C GLU A 929 18.93 9.80 19.16
N ASP A 930 19.35 9.11 18.09
CA ASP A 930 19.35 9.63 16.72
C ASP A 930 18.05 9.32 15.96
N LEU A 931 17.04 8.81 16.68
CA LEU A 931 15.73 8.51 16.13
C LEU A 931 14.74 9.61 16.51
N ARG A 932 14.04 10.15 15.52
CA ARG A 932 13.00 11.16 15.68
C ARG A 932 11.68 10.72 15.09
N VAL A 933 10.57 11.26 15.62
CA VAL A 933 9.22 11.05 15.08
C VAL A 933 8.75 12.29 14.32
N LEU A 934 8.64 12.17 13.01
CA LEU A 934 8.05 13.17 12.13
C LEU A 934 6.54 12.92 11.97
N LYS A 935 5.73 13.97 12.17
CA LYS A 935 4.25 13.95 12.08
C LYS A 935 3.57 12.88 12.94
N GLY A 936 4.21 12.48 14.04
CA GLY A 936 3.69 11.47 14.97
C GLY A 936 3.71 10.03 14.45
N THR A 937 4.21 9.77 13.24
CA THR A 937 4.16 8.44 12.61
C THR A 937 5.46 7.98 11.97
N TYR A 938 6.20 8.88 11.32
CA TYR A 938 7.38 8.54 10.53
C TYR A 938 8.62 8.59 11.40
N HIS A 939 9.39 7.51 11.43
CA HIS A 939 10.56 7.38 12.31
C HIS A 939 11.82 7.63 11.48
N VAL A 940 12.39 8.82 11.66
CA VAL A 940 13.48 9.38 10.86
C VAL A 940 14.78 9.28 11.63
N VAL A 941 15.85 8.93 10.93
CA VAL A 941 17.21 8.89 11.47
C VAL A 941 17.89 10.22 11.20
N ILE A 942 18.47 10.84 12.23
CA ILE A 942 19.20 12.11 12.13
C ILE A 942 20.73 11.94 12.22
N ASP A 943 21.22 10.70 12.43
CA ASP A 943 22.65 10.40 12.45
C ASP A 943 23.30 10.59 11.05
N LYS A 944 24.38 11.36 11.01
CA LYS A 944 25.19 11.64 9.82
C LYS A 944 25.89 10.40 9.29
N GLU A 945 26.36 9.50 10.17
CA GLU A 945 27.10 8.31 9.78
C GLU A 945 26.21 7.22 9.15
N PHE A 946 24.88 7.32 9.33
CA PHE A 946 23.91 6.37 8.81
C PHE A 946 24.04 6.14 7.30
N LYS A 947 24.36 7.18 6.51
CA LYS A 947 24.57 7.08 5.05
C LYS A 947 25.69 6.08 4.70
N THR A 948 26.68 5.89 5.56
CA THR A 948 27.82 4.98 5.31
C THR A 948 27.46 3.50 5.47
N LEU A 949 26.38 3.20 6.20
CA LEU A 949 25.92 1.86 6.58
C LEU A 949 24.87 1.28 5.63
N ILE A 950 24.41 2.08 4.68
CA ILE A 950 23.30 1.74 3.78
C ILE A 950 23.73 1.62 2.31
N VAL A 951 22.89 0.94 1.53
CA VAL A 951 22.87 0.94 0.07
C VAL A 951 21.46 1.32 -0.34
N THR A 952 21.32 2.26 -1.27
CA THR A 952 20.01 2.67 -1.78
C THR A 952 19.73 2.10 -3.16
N LYS A 953 18.43 2.00 -3.47
CA LYS A 953 17.94 1.72 -4.83
C LYS A 953 16.73 2.59 -5.10
N PRO A 954 16.51 3.06 -6.34
CA PRO A 954 15.31 3.80 -6.69
C PRO A 954 14.05 3.07 -6.21
N HIS A 955 13.14 3.80 -5.57
CA HIS A 955 11.86 3.23 -5.21
C HIS A 955 11.09 2.95 -6.50
N LYS A 956 10.49 1.76 -6.64
CA LYS A 956 9.76 1.34 -7.86
C LYS A 956 8.63 2.29 -8.31
N LYS A 957 8.15 3.14 -7.40
CA LYS A 957 7.07 4.11 -7.62
C LYS A 957 7.44 5.41 -6.90
N PRO A 958 8.40 6.20 -7.42
CA PRO A 958 8.87 7.42 -6.75
C PRO A 958 7.90 8.60 -6.95
N ASN A 959 7.06 8.53 -7.99
CA ASN A 959 6.12 9.58 -8.38
C ASN A 959 4.70 9.38 -7.83
N GLN A 960 4.53 8.59 -6.75
CA GLN A 960 3.23 8.59 -6.04
C GLN A 960 3.05 9.94 -5.32
N LYS A 961 1.84 10.53 -5.44
CA LYS A 961 1.46 11.84 -4.84
C LYS A 961 1.96 12.00 -3.40
N LYS A 962 2.40 13.22 -3.05
CA LYS A 962 2.90 13.60 -1.71
C LYS A 962 1.86 13.24 -0.64
N ILE A 963 2.20 12.36 0.30
CA ILE A 963 1.35 12.05 1.47
C ILE A 963 1.79 12.98 2.58
N GLU A 964 0.93 13.93 2.97
CA GLU A 964 1.28 14.96 3.96
C GLU A 964 2.62 15.66 3.61
N GLY A 965 2.87 15.97 2.33
CA GLY A 965 4.13 16.61 1.90
C GLY A 965 5.35 15.67 1.80
N LEU A 966 5.22 14.37 2.10
CA LEU A 966 6.27 13.36 1.96
C LEU A 966 6.14 12.59 0.63
N GLN A 967 7.22 12.52 -0.14
CA GLN A 967 7.29 11.75 -1.39
C GLN A 967 8.32 10.62 -1.26
N LYS A 968 8.01 9.42 -1.79
CA LYS A 968 8.97 8.30 -1.74
C LYS A 968 10.06 8.51 -2.79
N ALA A 969 11.33 8.40 -2.41
CA ALA A 969 12.45 8.50 -3.36
C ALA A 969 13.14 7.16 -3.56
N GLU A 970 13.77 6.63 -2.51
CA GLU A 970 14.64 5.45 -2.59
C GLU A 970 14.32 4.43 -1.50
N LYS A 971 14.63 3.15 -1.76
CA LYS A 971 14.65 2.11 -0.73
C LYS A 971 16.02 2.04 -0.07
N ILE A 972 16.03 1.82 1.25
CA ILE A 972 17.22 1.72 2.08
C ILE A 972 17.48 0.26 2.43
N TYR A 973 18.70 -0.22 2.15
CA TYR A 973 19.14 -1.57 2.46
C TYR A 973 20.40 -1.56 3.31
N CYS A 974 20.56 -2.56 4.18
CA CYS A 974 21.80 -2.80 4.90
C CYS A 974 22.96 -3.08 3.93
N LYS A 975 24.05 -2.31 4.01
CA LYS A 975 25.25 -2.51 3.19
C LYS A 975 25.93 -3.86 3.40
N LYS A 976 25.88 -4.42 4.61
CA LYS A 976 26.53 -5.69 4.97
C LYS A 976 25.78 -6.94 4.47
N CYS A 977 24.44 -6.94 4.55
CA CYS A 977 23.65 -8.16 4.34
C CYS A 977 22.46 -8.02 3.38
N GLY A 978 22.22 -6.82 2.85
CA GLY A 978 21.15 -6.51 1.89
C GLY A 978 19.75 -6.50 2.48
N MET A 979 19.60 -6.47 3.82
CA MET A 979 18.27 -6.41 4.45
C MET A 979 17.59 -5.06 4.20
N ASP A 980 16.32 -5.08 3.78
CA ASP A 980 15.49 -3.88 3.60
C ASP A 980 15.19 -3.24 4.96
N TRP A 981 15.68 -2.02 5.17
CA TRP A 981 15.54 -1.24 6.41
C TRP A 981 14.45 -0.17 6.36
N GLY A 982 14.12 0.33 5.17
CA GLY A 982 13.24 1.50 5.07
C GLY A 982 13.24 2.18 3.72
N ILE A 983 12.85 3.46 3.72
CA ILE A 983 12.64 4.30 2.54
C ILE A 983 13.18 5.70 2.85
N TYR A 984 13.80 6.35 1.86
CA TYR A 984 14.04 7.79 1.87
C TYR A 984 12.77 8.51 1.43
N PHE A 985 12.23 9.38 2.30
CA PHE A 985 11.16 10.29 1.92
C PHE A 985 11.72 11.69 1.64
N ILE A 986 11.25 12.34 0.58
CA ILE A 986 11.48 13.75 0.33
C ILE A 986 10.43 14.54 1.11
N TYR A 987 10.87 15.30 2.11
CA TYR A 987 10.06 16.22 2.91
C TYR A 987 10.51 17.66 2.64
N ASN A 988 9.66 18.50 2.06
CA ASN A 988 10.01 19.89 1.72
C ASN A 988 11.38 20.00 0.99
N THR A 989 11.61 19.11 -0.01
CA THR A 989 12.86 18.93 -0.78
C THR A 989 13.96 18.10 -0.12
N LEU A 990 13.81 17.69 1.15
CA LEU A 990 14.87 17.03 1.92
C LEU A 990 14.72 15.51 2.00
N PRO A 991 15.75 14.73 1.64
CA PRO A 991 15.72 13.28 1.75
C PRO A 991 15.92 12.83 3.21
N LEU A 992 14.84 12.41 3.84
CA LEU A 992 14.82 11.91 5.22
C LEU A 992 14.84 10.37 5.26
N PRO A 993 15.87 9.74 5.85
CA PRO A 993 15.94 8.30 5.97
C PRO A 993 14.92 7.82 7.00
N THR A 994 13.87 7.14 6.52
CA THR A 994 12.80 6.63 7.38
C THR A 994 12.87 5.12 7.50
N ILE A 995 13.02 4.63 8.73
CA ILE A 995 13.26 3.22 9.03
C ILE A 995 12.03 2.51 9.63
N LYS A 996 11.97 1.18 9.47
CA LYS A 996 10.88 0.35 10.01
C LYS A 996 11.34 -0.52 11.17
N CYS A 997 10.60 -0.46 12.29
CA CYS A 997 10.92 -1.11 13.56
C CYS A 997 11.32 -2.60 13.42
N GLU A 998 10.56 -3.35 12.62
CA GLU A 998 10.77 -4.80 12.43
C GLU A 998 12.10 -5.18 11.75
N SER A 999 12.85 -4.21 11.22
CA SER A 999 14.15 -4.46 10.58
C SER A 999 15.33 -4.38 11.54
N PHE A 1000 15.06 -4.08 12.81
CA PHE A 1000 16.08 -3.88 13.82
C PHE A 1000 15.82 -4.72 15.07
N LYS A 1001 16.92 -5.12 15.71
CA LYS A 1001 16.99 -5.57 17.09
C LYS A 1001 17.34 -4.35 17.94
N ILE A 1002 16.79 -4.25 19.14
CA ILE A 1002 17.06 -3.15 20.06
C ILE A 1002 17.90 -3.72 21.20
N ARG A 1003 19.15 -3.27 21.31
CA ARG A 1003 20.07 -3.59 22.38
C ARG A 1003 19.99 -2.51 23.45
N ASN A 1004 19.72 -2.90 24.69
CA ASN A 1004 19.90 -2.00 25.82
C ASN A 1004 21.40 -1.93 26.16
N THR A 1005 21.98 -0.72 26.23
CA THR A 1005 23.41 -0.55 26.53
C THR A 1005 23.74 -0.79 28.01
N GLU A 1006 22.76 -0.72 28.91
CA GLU A 1006 22.97 -0.92 30.35
C GLU A 1006 23.19 -2.40 30.72
N ASP A 1007 22.34 -3.29 30.21
CA ASP A 1007 22.34 -4.73 30.55
C ASP A 1007 22.73 -5.62 29.36
N GLY A 1008 23.02 -5.04 28.20
CA GLY A 1008 23.34 -5.74 26.96
C GLY A 1008 22.15 -6.49 26.33
N LYS A 1009 20.96 -6.44 26.94
CA LYS A 1009 19.81 -7.27 26.55
C LYS A 1009 19.28 -6.86 25.19
N ILE A 1010 19.07 -7.86 24.34
CA ILE A 1010 18.54 -7.67 23.00
C ILE A 1010 17.05 -8.01 22.97
N SER A 1011 16.25 -7.11 22.42
CA SER A 1011 14.79 -7.26 22.27
C SER A 1011 14.35 -6.95 20.84
N THR A 1012 13.23 -7.52 20.41
CA THR A 1012 12.68 -7.28 19.07
C THR A 1012 11.25 -6.77 19.16
N TYR A 1013 10.90 -5.83 18.28
CA TYR A 1013 9.61 -5.15 18.29
C TYR A 1013 9.04 -5.07 16.87
N LYS A 1014 7.71 -5.15 16.76
CA LYS A 1014 6.99 -4.97 15.49
C LYS A 1014 6.52 -3.54 15.25
N LYS A 1015 6.34 -2.77 16.32
CA LYS A 1015 5.75 -1.44 16.31
C LYS A 1015 6.59 -0.54 17.21
N TRP A 1016 6.88 0.66 16.71
CA TRP A 1016 7.60 1.69 17.46
C TRP A 1016 6.92 2.08 18.77
N LEU A 1017 5.58 2.01 18.83
CA LEU A 1017 4.84 2.30 20.06
C LEU A 1017 5.30 1.46 21.26
N ASN A 1018 5.71 0.22 21.01
CA ASN A 1018 6.01 -0.77 22.04
C ASN A 1018 7.48 -0.76 22.48
N VAL A 1019 8.32 0.10 21.91
CA VAL A 1019 9.75 0.17 22.28
C VAL A 1019 9.90 0.75 23.69
N PRO A 1020 10.95 0.33 24.45
CA PRO A 1020 11.09 0.66 25.86
C PRO A 1020 11.65 2.06 26.13
N PHE A 1021 11.88 2.85 25.08
CA PHE A 1021 12.42 4.21 25.16
C PHE A 1021 11.52 5.24 24.47
N VAL A 1022 11.72 6.49 24.86
CA VAL A 1022 11.06 7.65 24.26
C VAL A 1022 11.76 7.98 22.94
N ILE A 1023 10.98 8.20 21.90
CA ILE A 1023 11.47 8.73 20.62
C ILE A 1023 10.90 10.13 20.53
N GLU A 1024 11.78 11.13 20.47
CA GLU A 1024 11.39 12.53 20.53
C GLU A 1024 10.79 12.98 19.18
N ALA A 1025 9.97 14.03 19.22
CA ALA A 1025 9.41 14.61 18.00
C ALA A 1025 10.54 15.26 17.20
N CYS A 1026 10.50 15.13 15.87
CA CYS A 1026 11.47 15.77 15.00
C CYS A 1026 11.21 17.28 14.96
N GLU A 1027 12.17 18.08 15.40
CA GLU A 1027 12.09 19.54 15.23
C GLU A 1027 12.55 19.95 13.83
N LEU A 1028 12.05 21.09 13.33
CA LEU A 1028 12.45 21.60 12.01
C LEU A 1028 13.93 22.01 11.97
N SER A 1029 14.47 22.50 13.09
CA SER A 1029 15.90 22.79 13.27
C SER A 1029 16.78 21.56 13.02
N GLU A 1030 16.45 20.43 13.63
CA GLU A 1030 17.20 19.17 13.47
C GLU A 1030 17.18 18.65 12.02
N ILE A 1031 16.12 18.96 11.27
CA ILE A 1031 16.02 18.64 9.84
C ILE A 1031 16.90 19.59 9.00
N VAL A 1032 17.07 20.84 9.43
CA VAL A 1032 17.95 21.82 8.79
C VAL A 1032 19.42 21.54 9.09
N ASP A 1033 19.75 20.96 10.24
CA ASP A 1033 21.13 20.55 10.56
C ASP A 1033 21.60 19.35 9.69
N LEU A 1034 20.67 18.57 9.14
CA LEU A 1034 20.93 17.55 8.12
C LEU A 1034 21.25 18.13 6.73
N LEU A 1035 21.07 19.44 6.58
CA LEU A 1035 21.02 20.21 5.32
C LEU A 1035 22.24 21.14 5.15
N GLU A 1036 22.95 21.48 6.23
CA GLU A 1036 24.20 22.28 6.21
C GLU A 1036 25.41 21.49 5.64
N GLU A 1037 25.17 20.31 5.09
CA GLU A 1037 26.10 19.41 4.38
C GLU A 1037 25.39 18.74 3.19
#